data_AF-E1ZYJ9-F1
#
_entry.id   AF-E1ZYJ9-F1
#
_cell.length_a   1.000
_cell.length_b   1.000
_cell.length_c   1.000
_cell.angle_alpha   90.00
_cell.angle_beta   90.00
_cell.angle_gamma   90.00
#
_symmetry.space_group_name_H-M   'P 1'
#
loop_
_entity.id
_entity.type
_entity.pdbx_description
1 polymer ?
#
loop_
_entity_poly.entity_id
_entity_poly.type
_entity_poly.pdbx_seq_one_letter_code
_entity_poly.pdbx_strand_id
1 'polypeptide(L)'
;MKKRLLWCGFTFAVVLLILMISTENNIIQRIPFFDMSTIHNIKCYDEVSSAESIRDFDAESNDKPVLGRNIFFHETSCFGEEGLVLNARQACAVESAARMNPTMTVYLLFISKSDFSNSTREIVRHLLNYRNIKIRHIYPNRYVKDTPFEVWYTSGMLKKSHWPASHMSDMLRYLTLWKYGGIYLDLDVVVISSLENLTNFAGAEDWDDVAAGVMGFDTSELGRRIADACVRDFKKNFRGDVWGNNGPGVITRTLQKLCGTINVRDMTTDRCRGFTVFPPSVFYPIHYKKWKKYFDTRDNNATLKILSKAKAIHVWNKLSKAEQVRVNSHVPYAVIARKHCPYVFNNCDEEMLIPSRCIFFHNTNCSPPYLTPRQACAVESAAKNNHNLNVFVLFFATDQLSEKSKAFIDILQTYDNVYIRRVHLSTYVIDTPLENWFSINVQEFSENHDWLRKDFHDYIRMLTLWKFGGVALNLNNIIPTSLDELNTFAVAQDNQSADVDVFGVDTSTNFGMNFVNTSIKVIKNINVENYSRYNITRVIVEVLQKLCYEQYDRECKKFTIYSPEKFYSVLPYSRNMDKLMKVMQNAKMIYSWTNYSRDTKADTMATYRIAAKLHCPKIYDTYPGRLDVSTTAMTKQIFKGSNDHYNGITVDSLEEPCDSKIFAQRLKDSLEQWTKDKKRAVWFCVHIPNTEWVPILTKQGFIFHHAKEEYVMLYRWLPSEECNIPKYAHTFLGVGAFVFNKDTNEILVIKEKYALNKAWKLPGGYVEPGEDIEVAAKREVLEETGIQADFKCLISFRHGHDYLFGCSDIYMIAYLTPQNFEIQKCKREISECKWMKLTEYMQHPEVHANNKTLAEKTIDFLRHEMGIVANYGIHPISKKQICVYSVENTDVGTTFME
;
A
#
# COMPACT_ATOMS: atom_id res chain seq x y z
N MET A 1 -42.00 -65.48 -1.21
CA MET A 1 -41.64 -64.08 -1.56
C MET A 1 -41.70 -63.05 -0.42
N LYS A 2 -42.06 -63.39 0.84
CA LYS A 2 -42.04 -62.42 1.96
C LYS A 2 -40.73 -62.34 2.78
N LYS A 3 -39.77 -63.26 2.61
CA LYS A 3 -38.50 -63.29 3.39
C LYS A 3 -37.30 -62.59 2.73
N ARG A 4 -37.31 -62.31 1.42
CA ARG A 4 -36.23 -61.55 0.75
C ARG A 4 -36.40 -60.04 0.79
N LEU A 5 -37.64 -59.52 0.91
CA LEU A 5 -37.88 -58.09 1.12
C LEU A 5 -37.46 -57.61 2.52
N LEU A 6 -37.58 -58.47 3.53
CA LEU A 6 -37.16 -58.14 4.91
C LEU A 6 -35.65 -58.00 5.06
N TRP A 7 -34.87 -58.76 4.28
CA TRP A 7 -33.41 -58.67 4.33
C TRP A 7 -32.87 -57.44 3.59
N CYS A 8 -33.47 -57.05 2.47
CA CYS A 8 -33.13 -55.78 1.80
C CYS A 8 -33.59 -54.55 2.62
N GLY A 9 -34.72 -54.65 3.33
CA GLY A 9 -35.16 -53.60 4.26
C GLY A 9 -34.22 -53.44 5.47
N PHE A 10 -33.69 -54.55 6.00
CA PHE A 10 -32.75 -54.52 7.11
C PHE A 10 -31.37 -53.97 6.70
N THR A 11 -30.86 -54.34 5.51
CA THR A 11 -29.60 -53.76 5.01
C THR A 11 -29.75 -52.28 4.66
N PHE A 12 -30.90 -51.86 4.11
CA PHE A 12 -31.16 -50.44 3.86
C PHE A 12 -31.32 -49.63 5.16
N ALA A 13 -31.92 -50.21 6.20
CA ALA A 13 -32.01 -49.60 7.53
C ALA A 13 -30.64 -49.48 8.22
N VAL A 14 -29.74 -50.46 8.06
CA VAL A 14 -28.37 -50.40 8.60
C VAL A 14 -27.52 -49.36 7.85
N VAL A 15 -27.67 -49.24 6.53
CA VAL A 15 -27.00 -48.19 5.75
C VAL A 15 -27.57 -46.80 6.08
N LEU A 16 -28.88 -46.68 6.33
CA LEU A 16 -29.49 -45.44 6.85
C LEU A 16 -29.02 -45.13 8.28
N LEU A 17 -28.80 -46.12 9.15
CA LEU A 17 -28.25 -45.89 10.49
C LEU A 17 -26.79 -45.43 10.40
N ILE A 18 -26.00 -45.99 9.48
CA ILE A 18 -24.62 -45.56 9.20
C ILE A 18 -24.61 -44.13 8.60
N LEU A 19 -25.57 -43.80 7.74
CA LEU A 19 -25.74 -42.44 7.19
C LEU A 19 -26.31 -41.44 8.21
N MET A 20 -27.10 -41.89 9.18
CA MET A 20 -27.58 -41.07 10.29
C MET A 20 -26.51 -40.84 11.36
N ILE A 21 -25.56 -41.76 11.54
CA ILE A 21 -24.31 -41.51 12.28
C ILE A 21 -23.37 -40.59 11.46
N SER A 22 -23.55 -40.54 10.13
CA SER A 22 -22.80 -39.67 9.19
C SER A 22 -23.40 -38.26 9.01
N THR A 23 -24.41 -37.88 9.79
CA THR A 23 -25.01 -36.52 9.71
C THR A 23 -24.96 -35.72 11.01
N GLU A 24 -24.15 -36.15 11.98
CA GLU A 24 -23.72 -35.29 13.09
C GLU A 24 -22.19 -35.26 13.16
N ASN A 25 -21.59 -34.15 12.73
CA ASN A 25 -20.16 -33.83 12.89
C ASN A 25 -19.79 -33.63 14.37
N ASN A 26 -19.88 -34.67 15.20
CA ASN A 26 -19.49 -34.62 16.61
C ASN A 26 -18.97 -35.96 17.18
N ILE A 27 -18.53 -36.92 16.36
CA ILE A 27 -17.88 -38.15 16.86
C ILE A 27 -16.66 -38.54 15.99
N ILE A 28 -15.66 -37.65 15.89
CA ILE A 28 -14.27 -38.05 15.68
C ILE A 28 -13.41 -37.21 16.62
N GLN A 29 -13.36 -37.60 17.90
CA GLN A 29 -12.29 -37.15 18.82
C GLN A 29 -12.13 -38.03 20.06
N ARG A 30 -12.45 -39.33 19.99
CA ARG A 30 -12.22 -40.27 21.10
C ARG A 30 -11.76 -41.64 20.63
N ILE A 31 -10.51 -41.75 20.19
CA ILE A 31 -9.68 -42.95 20.36
C ILE A 31 -8.23 -42.47 20.62
N PRO A 32 -7.58 -42.87 21.72
CA PRO A 32 -6.24 -42.41 22.09
C PRO A 32 -5.17 -43.24 21.37
N PHE A 33 -4.74 -42.79 20.20
CA PHE A 33 -3.49 -43.21 19.59
C PHE A 33 -2.79 -41.95 19.10
N PHE A 34 -1.64 -41.63 19.73
CA PHE A 34 -0.72 -40.51 19.46
C PHE A 34 -1.12 -39.62 18.27
N ASP A 35 -1.89 -38.56 18.55
CA ASP A 35 -2.30 -37.59 17.53
C ASP A 35 -1.15 -36.63 17.22
N MET A 36 -0.37 -37.00 16.20
CA MET A 36 0.78 -36.26 15.66
C MET A 36 0.38 -34.88 15.08
N SER A 37 -0.93 -34.58 14.95
CA SER A 37 -1.44 -33.29 14.48
C SER A 37 -1.37 -32.17 15.53
N THR A 38 -1.41 -32.50 16.82
CA THR A 38 -1.32 -31.50 17.91
C THR A 38 0.08 -30.90 18.06
N ILE A 39 1.13 -31.67 17.75
CA ILE A 39 2.53 -31.21 17.78
C ILE A 39 2.85 -30.24 16.63
N HIS A 40 2.10 -30.30 15.52
CA HIS A 40 2.29 -29.37 14.39
C HIS A 40 1.72 -27.97 14.63
N ASN A 41 0.85 -27.78 15.62
CA ASN A 41 0.07 -26.55 15.78
C ASN A 41 0.76 -25.42 16.56
N ILE A 42 1.92 -25.70 17.18
CA ILE A 42 2.72 -24.70 17.94
C ILE A 42 4.21 -24.73 17.59
N LYS A 43 4.59 -25.30 16.43
CA LYS A 43 5.99 -25.39 15.99
C LYS A 43 6.69 -24.02 15.95
N CYS A 44 5.96 -22.99 15.54
CA CYS A 44 6.49 -21.63 15.43
C CYS A 44 6.97 -21.03 16.76
N TYR A 45 6.61 -21.61 17.92
CA TYR A 45 7.04 -21.10 19.23
C TYR A 45 8.53 -21.36 19.50
N ASP A 46 9.13 -22.32 18.77
CA ASP A 46 10.53 -22.72 18.91
C ASP A 46 11.44 -22.11 17.81
N GLU A 47 10.87 -21.46 16.79
CA GLU A 47 11.61 -20.95 15.62
C GLU A 47 12.46 -19.71 15.94
N VAL A 48 13.69 -19.65 15.40
CA VAL A 48 14.64 -18.54 15.59
C VAL A 48 14.97 -17.88 14.25
N SER A 49 14.57 -16.61 14.15
CA SER A 49 14.78 -15.55 13.13
C SER A 49 15.40 -15.87 11.75
N SER A 50 14.72 -15.42 10.70
CA SER A 50 15.29 -14.81 9.48
C SER A 50 15.20 -13.26 9.56
N ALA A 51 15.85 -12.54 8.65
CA ALA A 51 16.35 -11.18 8.85
C ALA A 51 15.39 -9.98 8.64
N GLU A 52 14.08 -10.16 8.39
CA GLU A 52 13.16 -9.04 8.03
C GLU A 52 11.81 -8.97 8.82
N SER A 53 11.70 -9.62 9.98
CA SER A 53 10.41 -9.77 10.71
C SER A 53 10.09 -8.70 11.78
N ILE A 54 8.86 -8.73 12.36
CA ILE A 54 8.38 -7.85 13.45
C ILE A 54 9.44 -7.71 14.56
N ARG A 55 9.65 -6.48 15.04
CA ARG A 55 10.58 -6.18 16.14
C ARG A 55 10.28 -6.99 17.40
N ASP A 56 11.33 -7.57 17.96
CA ASP A 56 11.28 -8.30 19.23
C ASP A 56 10.94 -7.36 20.39
N PHE A 57 10.02 -7.79 21.26
CA PHE A 57 9.57 -7.07 22.44
C PHE A 57 10.68 -6.87 23.50
N ASP A 58 11.60 -7.84 23.60
CA ASP A 58 12.63 -7.88 24.65
C ASP A 58 14.01 -7.34 24.19
N ALA A 59 14.17 -6.88 22.94
CA ALA A 59 15.48 -6.56 22.34
C ALA A 59 16.00 -5.14 22.59
N GLU A 60 15.14 -4.16 22.93
CA GLU A 60 15.55 -2.75 23.11
C GLU A 60 15.11 -2.20 24.49
N SER A 61 16.00 -1.45 25.15
CA SER A 61 15.76 -0.86 26.48
C SER A 61 14.75 0.29 26.47
N ASN A 62 14.60 1.00 25.35
CA ASN A 62 13.79 2.22 25.25
C ASN A 62 12.30 1.96 25.00
N ASP A 63 11.90 0.71 24.81
CA ASP A 63 10.54 0.34 24.36
C ASP A 63 9.76 -0.51 25.37
N LYS A 64 10.32 -0.69 26.58
CA LYS A 64 9.69 -1.48 27.65
C LYS A 64 8.37 -0.85 28.12
N PRO A 65 7.33 -1.65 28.42
CA PRO A 65 6.07 -1.13 28.92
C PRO A 65 6.24 -0.33 30.21
N VAL A 66 5.63 0.86 30.27
CA VAL A 66 5.59 1.66 31.49
C VAL A 66 4.70 0.94 32.50
N LEU A 67 5.23 0.64 33.68
CA LEU A 67 4.52 -0.08 34.73
C LEU A 67 3.09 0.46 34.96
N GLY A 68 2.09 -0.42 34.79
CA GLY A 68 0.68 -0.13 35.08
C GLY A 68 -0.11 0.69 34.04
N ARG A 69 0.49 1.23 32.98
CA ARG A 69 -0.21 2.08 31.98
C ARG A 69 -0.29 1.45 30.58
N ASN A 70 -0.56 0.15 30.53
CA ASN A 70 -0.60 -0.60 29.27
C ASN A 70 -1.87 -1.44 29.13
N ILE A 71 -2.28 -1.66 27.90
CA ILE A 71 -3.28 -2.64 27.48
C ILE A 71 -2.56 -3.68 26.62
N PHE A 72 -2.78 -4.97 26.87
CA PHE A 72 -2.12 -6.06 26.16
C PHE A 72 -3.12 -6.96 25.45
N PHE A 73 -2.77 -7.33 24.22
CA PHE A 73 -3.39 -8.38 23.42
C PHE A 73 -2.32 -9.41 23.02
N HIS A 74 -2.67 -10.69 23.02
CA HIS A 74 -1.78 -11.76 22.52
C HIS A 74 -2.40 -12.43 21.29
N GLU A 75 -1.65 -12.53 20.20
CA GLU A 75 -1.94 -13.41 19.08
C GLU A 75 -0.98 -14.62 19.14
N THR A 76 -1.55 -15.77 19.48
CA THR A 76 -0.80 -16.98 19.81
C THR A 76 -0.88 -18.04 18.72
N SER A 77 -1.52 -17.76 17.59
CA SER A 77 -1.59 -18.70 16.46
C SER A 77 -0.24 -18.84 15.77
N CYS A 78 0.05 -20.04 15.25
CA CYS A 78 1.14 -20.24 14.30
C CYS A 78 0.60 -20.07 12.88
N PHE A 79 1.35 -19.35 12.06
CA PHE A 79 0.99 -19.07 10.67
C PHE A 79 1.94 -19.83 9.74
N GLY A 80 1.45 -20.23 8.56
CA GLY A 80 2.25 -20.92 7.54
C GLY A 80 3.04 -19.95 6.66
N GLU A 81 3.43 -20.41 5.47
CA GLU A 81 4.18 -19.61 4.49
C GLU A 81 3.44 -18.33 4.03
N GLU A 82 2.11 -18.26 4.23
CA GLU A 82 1.28 -17.09 3.91
C GLU A 82 1.51 -15.88 4.83
N GLY A 83 2.25 -16.05 5.93
CA GLY A 83 2.58 -14.99 6.88
C GLY A 83 1.50 -14.75 7.95
N LEU A 84 1.77 -13.80 8.84
CA LEU A 84 0.91 -13.46 9.98
C LEU A 84 -0.43 -12.88 9.51
N VAL A 85 -1.53 -13.44 10.02
CA VAL A 85 -2.90 -13.02 9.70
C VAL A 85 -3.56 -12.36 10.91
N LEU A 86 -3.98 -11.10 10.75
CA LEU A 86 -4.85 -10.38 11.69
C LEU A 86 -6.15 -10.02 10.99
N ASN A 87 -7.27 -10.60 11.40
CA ASN A 87 -8.55 -10.28 10.75
C ASN A 87 -9.16 -8.95 11.25
N ALA A 88 -10.11 -8.44 10.48
CA ALA A 88 -10.89 -7.25 10.74
C ALA A 88 -11.44 -7.12 12.17
N ARG A 89 -12.03 -8.21 12.68
CA ARG A 89 -12.65 -8.24 14.02
C ARG A 89 -11.60 -8.15 15.11
N GLN A 90 -10.46 -8.82 14.93
CA GLN A 90 -9.32 -8.73 15.85
C GLN A 90 -8.70 -7.33 15.86
N ALA A 91 -8.49 -6.75 14.68
CA ALA A 91 -7.95 -5.40 14.57
C ALA A 91 -8.92 -4.34 15.15
N CYS A 92 -10.24 -4.55 15.05
CA CYS A 92 -11.24 -3.69 15.68
C CYS A 92 -11.11 -3.69 17.20
N ALA A 93 -10.80 -4.82 17.83
CA ALA A 93 -10.54 -4.90 19.27
C ALA A 93 -9.35 -3.99 19.66
N VAL A 94 -8.24 -4.08 18.91
CA VAL A 94 -7.04 -3.27 19.14
C VAL A 94 -7.31 -1.77 18.91
N GLU A 95 -7.94 -1.41 17.79
CA GLU A 95 -8.28 -0.02 17.48
C GLU A 95 -9.20 0.59 18.54
N SER A 96 -10.28 -0.12 18.92
CA SER A 96 -11.23 0.37 19.90
C SER A 96 -10.58 0.61 21.27
N ALA A 97 -9.67 -0.27 21.69
CA ALA A 97 -8.89 -0.09 22.91
C ALA A 97 -7.99 1.15 22.83
N ALA A 98 -7.29 1.36 21.71
CA ALA A 98 -6.40 2.52 21.54
C ALA A 98 -7.17 3.85 21.53
N ARG A 99 -8.32 3.89 20.86
CA ARG A 99 -9.18 5.09 20.79
C ARG A 99 -9.81 5.45 22.14
N MET A 100 -10.28 4.44 22.88
CA MET A 100 -10.98 4.68 24.15
C MET A 100 -10.01 4.92 25.31
N ASN A 101 -8.72 4.66 25.15
CA ASN A 101 -7.69 4.80 26.18
C ASN A 101 -6.45 5.54 25.64
N PRO A 102 -6.58 6.81 25.23
CA PRO A 102 -5.52 7.56 24.55
C PRO A 102 -4.25 7.79 25.40
N THR A 103 -4.33 7.65 26.72
CA THR A 103 -3.19 7.80 27.64
C THR A 103 -2.46 6.49 27.95
N MET A 104 -3.02 5.35 27.55
CA MET A 104 -2.42 4.03 27.75
C MET A 104 -1.75 3.55 26.47
N THR A 105 -0.66 2.80 26.61
CA THR A 105 -0.02 2.13 25.46
C THR A 105 -0.68 0.78 25.21
N VAL A 106 -1.14 0.54 23.98
CA VAL A 106 -1.75 -0.71 23.53
C VAL A 106 -0.70 -1.56 22.82
N TYR A 107 -0.36 -2.71 23.42
CA TYR A 107 0.54 -3.69 22.85
C TYR A 107 -0.23 -4.84 22.20
N LEU A 108 0.04 -5.08 20.91
CA LEU A 108 -0.36 -6.30 20.21
C LEU A 108 0.88 -7.19 20.05
N LEU A 109 0.88 -8.31 20.77
CA LEU A 109 2.04 -9.19 20.88
C LEU A 109 1.82 -10.49 20.10
N PHE A 110 2.62 -10.71 19.07
CA PHE A 110 2.63 -11.94 18.27
C PHE A 110 3.67 -12.93 18.80
N ILE A 111 3.32 -14.22 18.84
CA ILE A 111 4.30 -15.28 19.16
C ILE A 111 5.01 -15.80 17.89
N SER A 112 4.31 -15.86 16.77
CA SER A 112 4.90 -16.33 15.51
C SER A 112 5.77 -15.24 14.89
N LYS A 113 6.99 -15.61 14.48
CA LYS A 113 7.95 -14.70 13.83
C LYS A 113 7.92 -14.90 12.30
N SER A 114 6.95 -14.26 11.66
CA SER A 114 6.79 -14.24 10.19
C SER A 114 6.45 -12.83 9.72
N ASP A 115 6.53 -12.57 8.41
CA ASP A 115 6.05 -11.32 7.84
C ASP A 115 4.52 -11.27 7.84
N PHE A 116 3.95 -10.07 7.85
CA PHE A 116 2.51 -9.90 7.68
C PHE A 116 2.07 -10.37 6.29
N SER A 117 0.97 -11.11 6.24
CA SER A 117 0.27 -11.40 4.99
C SER A 117 -0.15 -10.09 4.30
N ASN A 118 -0.35 -10.11 2.98
CA ASN A 118 -0.76 -8.91 2.23
C ASN A 118 -2.02 -8.25 2.80
N SER A 119 -3.04 -9.05 3.16
CA SER A 119 -4.28 -8.57 3.78
C SER A 119 -4.04 -7.92 5.15
N THR A 120 -3.07 -8.42 5.92
CA THR A 120 -2.73 -7.91 7.24
C THR A 120 -1.91 -6.63 7.17
N ARG A 121 -1.06 -6.45 6.15
CA ARG A 121 -0.19 -5.27 6.01
C ARG A 121 -0.99 -3.96 6.01
N GLU A 122 -2.12 -3.91 5.31
CA GLU A 122 -2.97 -2.71 5.30
C GLU A 122 -3.65 -2.46 6.65
N ILE A 123 -4.17 -3.51 7.29
CA ILE A 123 -4.76 -3.42 8.63
C ILE A 123 -3.71 -2.90 9.63
N VAL A 124 -2.50 -3.46 9.59
CA VAL A 124 -1.38 -3.05 10.44
C VAL A 124 -0.99 -1.60 10.17
N ARG A 125 -0.93 -1.18 8.90
CA ARG A 125 -0.67 0.21 8.53
C ARG A 125 -1.70 1.17 9.15
N HIS A 126 -2.97 0.78 9.18
CA HIS A 126 -4.02 1.57 9.85
C HIS A 126 -3.86 1.60 11.36
N LEU A 127 -3.54 0.48 11.99
CA LEU A 127 -3.30 0.42 13.44
C LEU A 127 -2.08 1.27 13.84
N LEU A 128 -1.01 1.28 13.03
CA LEU A 128 0.20 2.05 13.31
C LEU A 128 0.02 3.58 13.14
N ASN A 129 -1.10 4.06 12.58
CA ASN A 129 -1.43 5.49 12.62
C ASN A 129 -1.75 5.98 14.04
N TYR A 130 -2.10 5.07 14.96
CA TYR A 130 -2.31 5.39 16.37
C TYR A 130 -0.96 5.40 17.10
N ARG A 131 -0.59 6.57 17.62
CA ARG A 131 0.68 6.77 18.34
C ARG A 131 0.83 5.88 19.59
N ASN A 132 -0.29 5.45 20.17
CA ASN A 132 -0.31 4.60 21.35
C ASN A 132 -0.43 3.10 21.04
N ILE A 133 -0.37 2.67 19.77
CA ILE A 133 -0.32 1.24 19.40
C ILE A 133 1.13 0.81 19.15
N LYS A 134 1.52 -0.34 19.72
CA LYS A 134 2.80 -1.00 19.47
C LYS A 134 2.59 -2.48 19.13
N ILE A 135 3.06 -2.89 17.94
CA ILE A 135 3.01 -4.29 17.49
C ILE A 135 4.40 -4.90 17.65
N ARG A 136 4.53 -6.00 18.41
CA ARG A 136 5.82 -6.60 18.74
C ARG A 136 5.73 -8.13 18.68
N HIS A 137 6.88 -8.76 18.47
CA HIS A 137 7.04 -10.20 18.56
C HIS A 137 7.58 -10.59 19.95
N ILE A 138 7.00 -11.62 20.57
CA ILE A 138 7.51 -12.20 21.81
C ILE A 138 8.10 -13.58 21.53
N TYR A 139 9.38 -13.78 21.85
CA TYR A 139 9.99 -15.10 21.79
C TYR A 139 9.74 -15.84 23.12
N PRO A 140 8.91 -16.91 23.16
CA PRO A 140 8.44 -17.50 24.42
C PRO A 140 9.56 -17.87 25.40
N ASN A 141 10.63 -18.51 24.93
CA ASN A 141 11.75 -18.93 25.79
C ASN A 141 12.42 -17.73 26.48
N ARG A 142 12.55 -16.60 25.79
CA ARG A 142 13.10 -15.36 26.38
C ARG A 142 12.07 -14.68 27.27
N TYR A 143 10.80 -14.71 26.87
CA TYR A 143 9.72 -14.05 27.59
C TYR A 143 9.40 -14.70 28.94
N VAL A 144 9.59 -16.02 29.10
CA VAL A 144 9.41 -16.72 30.38
C VAL A 144 10.64 -16.70 31.29
N LYS A 145 11.80 -16.26 30.80
CA LYS A 145 13.04 -16.23 31.56
C LYS A 145 12.94 -15.30 32.78
N ASP A 146 13.49 -15.75 33.91
CA ASP A 146 13.48 -15.05 35.20
C ASP A 146 12.05 -14.82 35.73
N THR A 147 11.14 -15.74 35.40
CA THR A 147 9.74 -15.71 35.85
C THR A 147 9.34 -17.02 36.51
N PRO A 148 8.25 -17.05 37.30
CA PRO A 148 7.74 -18.31 37.85
C PRO A 148 7.39 -19.36 36.78
N PHE A 149 7.13 -18.96 35.53
CA PHE A 149 6.80 -19.88 34.44
C PHE A 149 7.99 -20.52 33.75
N GLU A 150 9.24 -20.10 34.01
CA GLU A 150 10.42 -20.61 33.29
C GLU A 150 10.53 -22.14 33.32
N VAL A 151 10.53 -22.72 34.52
CA VAL A 151 10.59 -24.19 34.71
C VAL A 151 9.34 -24.89 34.20
N TRP A 152 8.17 -24.24 34.34
CA TRP A 152 6.90 -24.82 33.90
C TRP A 152 6.83 -24.92 32.37
N TYR A 153 7.22 -23.86 31.66
CA TYR A 153 7.21 -23.80 30.20
C TYR A 153 8.20 -24.82 29.60
N THR A 154 9.42 -24.84 30.12
CA THR A 154 10.50 -25.74 29.65
C THR A 154 10.25 -27.22 29.96
N SER A 155 9.35 -27.55 30.90
CA SER A 155 8.95 -28.94 31.18
C SER A 155 8.24 -29.66 30.03
N GLY A 156 7.81 -28.93 28.99
CA GLY A 156 7.06 -29.47 27.86
C GLY A 156 5.59 -29.78 28.18
N MET A 157 5.07 -29.39 29.35
CA MET A 157 3.65 -29.58 29.70
C MET A 157 2.69 -28.93 28.72
N LEU A 158 3.03 -27.74 28.19
CA LEU A 158 2.21 -27.07 27.18
C LEU A 158 2.06 -27.91 25.91
N LYS A 159 3.16 -28.54 25.44
CA LYS A 159 3.18 -29.41 24.25
C LYS A 159 2.33 -30.68 24.43
N LYS A 160 2.05 -31.08 25.67
CA LYS A 160 1.19 -32.23 26.02
C LYS A 160 -0.29 -31.85 26.18
N SER A 161 -0.63 -30.57 26.05
CA SER A 161 -2.01 -30.11 26.13
C SER A 161 -2.82 -30.55 24.91
N HIS A 162 -4.12 -30.81 25.11
CA HIS A 162 -5.08 -30.97 24.03
C HIS A 162 -5.40 -29.62 23.34
N TRP A 163 -5.07 -28.49 23.97
CA TRP A 163 -5.37 -27.14 23.50
C TRP A 163 -4.14 -26.21 23.64
N PRO A 164 -2.99 -26.56 23.03
CA PRO A 164 -1.71 -25.89 23.31
C PRO A 164 -1.73 -24.39 23.01
N ALA A 165 -2.31 -23.97 21.88
CA ALA A 165 -2.40 -22.55 21.53
C ALA A 165 -3.30 -21.75 22.49
N SER A 166 -4.47 -22.30 22.90
CA SER A 166 -5.34 -21.63 23.88
C SER A 166 -4.67 -21.53 25.24
N HIS A 167 -4.02 -22.61 25.70
CA HIS A 167 -3.33 -22.62 26.99
C HIS A 167 -2.06 -21.76 26.99
N MET A 168 -1.44 -21.52 25.83
CA MET A 168 -0.38 -20.51 25.69
C MET A 168 -0.93 -19.11 25.94
N SER A 169 -2.06 -18.75 25.33
CA SER A 169 -2.74 -17.48 25.59
C SER A 169 -3.12 -17.32 27.07
N ASP A 170 -3.61 -18.39 27.71
CA ASP A 170 -3.90 -18.41 29.15
C ASP A 170 -2.65 -18.18 30.02
N MET A 171 -1.51 -18.80 29.68
CA MET A 171 -0.27 -18.57 30.40
C MET A 171 0.20 -17.12 30.23
N LEU A 172 0.22 -16.62 28.99
CA LEU A 172 0.75 -15.30 28.65
C LEU A 172 -0.08 -14.17 29.27
N ARG A 173 -1.41 -14.25 29.29
CA ARG A 173 -2.23 -13.19 29.89
C ARG A 173 -1.90 -12.95 31.38
N TYR A 174 -1.67 -14.03 32.14
CA TYR A 174 -1.26 -13.91 33.54
C TYR A 174 0.20 -13.49 33.68
N LEU A 175 1.09 -14.03 32.85
CA LEU A 175 2.51 -13.69 32.90
C LEU A 175 2.77 -12.22 32.55
N THR A 176 2.12 -11.71 31.51
CA THR A 176 2.27 -10.32 31.05
C THR A 176 1.78 -9.34 32.11
N LEU A 177 0.62 -9.60 32.74
CA LEU A 177 0.15 -8.79 33.87
C LEU A 177 1.05 -8.92 35.11
N TRP A 178 1.60 -10.11 35.38
CA TRP A 178 2.57 -10.31 36.46
C TRP A 178 3.85 -9.51 36.25
N LYS A 179 4.37 -9.45 35.02
CA LYS A 179 5.56 -8.66 34.67
C LYS A 179 5.29 -7.16 34.79
N TYR A 180 4.28 -6.66 34.08
CA TYR A 180 4.15 -5.24 33.78
C TYR A 180 2.97 -4.53 34.46
N GLY A 181 2.02 -5.27 35.03
CA GLY A 181 0.70 -4.75 35.39
C GLY A 181 -0.06 -4.21 34.18
N GLY A 182 -1.14 -3.47 34.40
CA GLY A 182 -1.99 -2.91 33.36
C GLY A 182 -3.25 -3.74 33.13
N ILE A 183 -3.74 -3.77 31.88
CA ILE A 183 -5.00 -4.42 31.48
C ILE A 183 -4.71 -5.44 30.37
N TYR A 184 -5.32 -6.61 30.45
CA TYR A 184 -5.35 -7.60 29.40
C TYR A 184 -6.75 -7.69 28.79
N LEU A 185 -6.80 -7.76 27.46
CA LEU A 185 -8.02 -7.94 26.68
C LEU A 185 -7.83 -9.07 25.65
N ASP A 186 -8.85 -9.92 25.49
CA ASP A 186 -8.88 -10.88 24.37
C ASP A 186 -9.09 -10.13 23.03
N LEU A 187 -8.59 -10.70 21.92
CA LEU A 187 -8.68 -10.11 20.57
C LEU A 187 -10.11 -10.07 19.99
N ASP A 188 -11.12 -10.41 20.76
CA ASP A 188 -12.53 -10.31 20.43
C ASP A 188 -13.31 -9.47 21.44
N VAL A 189 -12.59 -8.57 22.13
CA VAL A 189 -13.15 -7.56 23.02
C VAL A 189 -13.11 -6.18 22.37
N VAL A 190 -14.28 -5.63 22.03
CA VAL A 190 -14.40 -4.26 21.50
C VAL A 190 -14.68 -3.30 22.66
N VAL A 191 -13.79 -2.33 22.86
CA VAL A 191 -13.88 -1.35 23.95
C VAL A 191 -14.84 -0.21 23.55
N ILE A 192 -15.86 0.02 24.37
CA ILE A 192 -16.94 0.99 24.12
C ILE A 192 -16.71 2.29 24.91
N SER A 193 -16.05 2.23 26.07
CA SER A 193 -15.70 3.40 26.86
C SER A 193 -14.38 3.24 27.59
N SER A 194 -13.81 4.35 28.06
CA SER A 194 -12.51 4.37 28.73
C SER A 194 -12.42 3.40 29.92
N LEU A 195 -11.28 2.69 29.95
CA LEU A 195 -10.84 1.76 30.98
C LEU A 195 -9.69 2.35 31.82
N GLU A 196 -9.21 3.56 31.51
CA GLU A 196 -8.00 4.15 32.09
C GLU A 196 -8.03 4.30 33.62
N ASN A 197 -9.23 4.45 34.19
CA ASN A 197 -9.46 4.60 35.63
C ASN A 197 -9.70 3.25 36.34
N LEU A 198 -9.60 2.13 35.64
CA LEU A 198 -9.82 0.82 36.22
C LEU A 198 -8.50 0.18 36.64
N THR A 199 -8.47 -0.28 37.89
CA THR A 199 -7.34 -0.99 38.50
C THR A 199 -7.87 -2.17 39.29
N ASN A 200 -7.11 -3.27 39.32
CA ASN A 200 -7.42 -4.45 40.15
C ASN A 200 -8.86 -4.95 39.96
N PHE A 201 -9.16 -5.38 38.74
CA PHE A 201 -10.49 -5.82 38.36
C PHE A 201 -10.48 -7.04 37.44
N ALA A 202 -11.61 -7.73 37.40
CA ALA A 202 -11.92 -8.75 36.39
C ALA A 202 -13.42 -8.71 36.06
N GLY A 203 -13.79 -9.12 34.85
CA GLY A 203 -15.18 -9.25 34.46
C GLY A 203 -15.74 -10.64 34.73
N ALA A 204 -16.90 -10.71 35.39
CA ALA A 204 -17.69 -11.93 35.49
C ALA A 204 -18.31 -12.28 34.14
N GLU A 205 -18.11 -13.51 33.64
CA GLU A 205 -18.78 -13.99 32.42
C GLU A 205 -20.26 -14.26 32.71
N ASP A 206 -20.50 -14.90 33.85
CA ASP A 206 -21.81 -15.17 34.44
C ASP A 206 -21.69 -15.13 35.98
N TRP A 207 -22.63 -15.75 36.70
CA TRP A 207 -22.63 -15.75 38.17
C TRP A 207 -21.87 -16.93 38.80
N ASP A 208 -21.32 -17.81 37.97
CA ASP A 208 -20.57 -18.98 38.37
C ASP A 208 -19.06 -18.77 38.09
N ASP A 209 -18.72 -18.07 37.00
CA ASP A 209 -17.35 -17.92 36.53
C ASP A 209 -16.92 -16.45 36.27
N VAL A 210 -15.67 -16.15 36.67
CA VAL A 210 -14.96 -14.95 36.26
C VAL A 210 -14.17 -15.25 34.99
N ALA A 211 -14.39 -14.48 33.94
CA ALA A 211 -13.66 -14.68 32.69
C ALA A 211 -12.25 -14.10 32.76
N ALA A 212 -11.35 -14.69 31.97
CA ALA A 212 -9.97 -14.24 31.83
C ALA A 212 -9.76 -13.34 30.59
N GLY A 213 -10.83 -12.94 29.91
CA GLY A 213 -10.76 -12.15 28.67
C GLY A 213 -10.73 -10.63 28.88
N VAL A 214 -11.11 -10.15 30.07
CA VAL A 214 -11.04 -8.73 30.46
C VAL A 214 -10.65 -8.63 31.94
N MET A 215 -9.40 -8.27 32.20
CA MET A 215 -8.87 -8.15 33.56
C MET A 215 -7.74 -7.12 33.64
N GLY A 216 -7.55 -6.51 34.80
CA GLY A 216 -6.46 -5.57 35.02
C GLY A 216 -5.88 -5.68 36.42
N PHE A 217 -4.55 -5.75 36.51
CA PHE A 217 -3.79 -5.78 37.75
C PHE A 217 -2.84 -4.58 37.75
N ASP A 218 -2.98 -3.68 38.70
CA ASP A 218 -2.06 -2.56 38.82
C ASP A 218 -0.76 -2.99 39.51
N THR A 219 0.11 -2.03 39.79
CA THR A 219 1.40 -2.27 40.45
C THR A 219 1.34 -2.10 41.97
N SER A 220 0.15 -1.92 42.55
CA SER A 220 -0.04 -1.91 44.00
C SER A 220 0.26 -3.28 44.60
N GLU A 221 0.37 -3.34 45.92
CA GLU A 221 0.52 -4.60 46.66
C GLU A 221 -0.59 -5.60 46.32
N LEU A 222 -1.84 -5.13 46.20
CA LEU A 222 -2.98 -5.97 45.84
C LEU A 222 -2.84 -6.54 44.43
N GLY A 223 -2.55 -5.68 43.44
CA GLY A 223 -2.40 -6.08 42.05
C GLY A 223 -1.27 -7.10 41.86
N ARG A 224 -0.10 -6.85 42.46
CA ARG A 224 1.04 -7.78 42.45
C ARG A 224 0.72 -9.10 43.12
N ARG A 225 0.04 -9.07 44.27
CA ARG A 225 -0.37 -10.28 45.01
C ARG A 225 -1.32 -11.15 44.20
N ILE A 226 -2.29 -10.55 43.51
CA ILE A 226 -3.26 -11.28 42.69
C ILE A 226 -2.60 -11.85 41.45
N ALA A 227 -1.77 -11.07 40.76
CA ALA A 227 -1.00 -11.58 39.62
C ALA A 227 -0.13 -12.78 40.01
N ASP A 228 0.59 -12.71 41.14
CA ASP A 228 1.39 -13.82 41.67
C ASP A 228 0.51 -15.02 42.05
N ALA A 229 -0.64 -14.79 42.68
CA ALA A 229 -1.59 -15.86 43.02
C ALA A 229 -2.12 -16.58 41.76
N CYS A 230 -2.46 -15.84 40.70
CA CYS A 230 -2.88 -16.43 39.42
C CYS A 230 -1.78 -17.28 38.79
N VAL A 231 -0.54 -16.77 38.72
CA VAL A 231 0.61 -17.51 38.16
C VAL A 231 0.88 -18.80 38.97
N ARG A 232 0.80 -18.74 40.31
CA ARG A 232 0.97 -19.92 41.17
C ARG A 232 -0.18 -20.92 41.01
N ASP A 233 -1.43 -20.44 40.95
CA ASP A 233 -2.59 -21.30 40.76
C ASP A 233 -2.56 -22.00 39.40
N PHE A 234 -2.19 -21.29 38.33
CA PHE A 234 -2.00 -21.86 37.01
C PHE A 234 -0.99 -23.01 37.06
N LYS A 235 0.21 -22.79 37.61
CA LYS A 235 1.25 -23.83 37.67
C LYS A 235 0.80 -25.04 38.48
N LYS A 236 0.14 -24.82 39.62
CA LYS A 236 -0.26 -25.89 40.55
C LYS A 236 -1.41 -26.72 40.00
N ASN A 237 -2.37 -26.07 39.33
CA ASN A 237 -3.64 -26.67 38.93
C ASN A 237 -3.78 -26.80 37.41
N PHE A 238 -2.68 -26.71 36.65
CA PHE A 238 -2.71 -26.80 35.19
C PHE A 238 -3.35 -28.12 34.75
N ARG A 239 -4.30 -28.02 33.81
CA ARG A 239 -4.92 -29.17 33.16
C ARG A 239 -4.88 -29.02 31.66
N GLY A 240 -3.98 -29.76 31.01
CA GLY A 240 -3.88 -29.80 29.54
C GLY A 240 -5.09 -30.46 28.87
N ASP A 241 -5.93 -31.18 29.62
CA ASP A 241 -7.11 -31.89 29.14
C ASP A 241 -8.42 -31.10 29.27
N VAL A 242 -8.40 -29.95 29.96
CA VAL A 242 -9.59 -29.10 30.11
C VAL A 242 -9.33 -27.73 29.52
N TRP A 243 -10.17 -27.34 28.56
CA TRP A 243 -10.02 -26.08 27.83
C TRP A 243 -10.04 -24.85 28.75
N GLY A 244 -11.08 -24.68 29.58
CA GLY A 244 -11.27 -23.48 30.42
C GLY A 244 -10.60 -23.47 31.80
N ASN A 245 -9.91 -24.56 32.20
CA ASN A 245 -9.36 -24.68 33.56
C ASN A 245 -8.19 -23.71 33.83
N ASN A 246 -7.46 -23.35 32.78
CA ASN A 246 -6.18 -22.63 32.85
C ASN A 246 -6.35 -21.12 32.61
N GLY A 247 -7.39 -20.71 31.86
CA GLY A 247 -7.81 -19.31 31.72
C GLY A 247 -8.80 -18.91 32.81
N PRO A 248 -10.12 -18.86 32.55
CA PRO A 248 -11.15 -18.50 33.53
C PRO A 248 -11.05 -19.24 34.88
N GLY A 249 -10.77 -20.55 34.86
CA GLY A 249 -10.63 -21.32 36.09
C GLY A 249 -9.58 -20.80 37.06
N VAL A 250 -8.46 -20.24 36.57
CA VAL A 250 -7.39 -19.69 37.42
C VAL A 250 -7.86 -18.42 38.15
N ILE A 251 -8.45 -17.47 37.44
CA ILE A 251 -8.93 -16.22 38.05
C ILE A 251 -10.13 -16.50 38.98
N THR A 252 -11.07 -17.37 38.58
CA THR A 252 -12.18 -17.79 39.43
C THR A 252 -11.69 -18.38 40.75
N ARG A 253 -10.81 -19.41 40.72
CA ARG A 253 -10.29 -20.03 41.95
C ARG A 253 -9.48 -19.06 42.81
N THR A 254 -8.74 -18.15 42.17
CA THR A 254 -7.95 -17.14 42.88
C THR A 254 -8.87 -16.16 43.63
N LEU A 255 -9.92 -15.68 42.98
CA LEU A 255 -10.88 -14.76 43.58
C LEU A 255 -11.79 -15.45 44.61
N GLN A 256 -12.17 -16.71 44.39
CA GLN A 256 -12.91 -17.48 45.41
C GLN A 256 -12.13 -17.56 46.73
N LYS A 257 -10.80 -17.75 46.66
CA LYS A 257 -9.90 -17.74 47.83
C LYS A 257 -9.76 -16.33 48.42
N LEU A 258 -9.60 -15.30 47.58
CA LEU A 258 -9.42 -13.92 48.03
C LEU A 258 -10.66 -13.38 48.74
N CYS A 259 -11.83 -13.61 48.14
CA CYS A 259 -13.13 -13.11 48.59
C CYS A 259 -13.81 -14.07 49.58
N GLY A 260 -13.31 -15.29 49.79
CA GLY A 260 -13.92 -16.25 50.72
C GLY A 260 -15.36 -16.59 50.38
N THR A 261 -15.68 -16.74 49.09
CA THR A 261 -16.97 -17.18 48.57
C THR A 261 -16.78 -18.02 47.32
N ILE A 262 -17.67 -18.97 47.07
CA ILE A 262 -17.69 -19.74 45.82
C ILE A 262 -18.52 -19.05 44.73
N ASN A 263 -19.50 -18.23 45.11
CA ASN A 263 -20.44 -17.59 44.18
C ASN A 263 -19.90 -16.24 43.71
N VAL A 264 -19.79 -16.03 42.40
CA VAL A 264 -19.24 -14.80 41.80
C VAL A 264 -20.13 -13.60 42.11
N ARG A 265 -21.45 -13.80 42.26
CA ARG A 265 -22.39 -12.74 42.63
C ARG A 265 -22.09 -12.11 43.98
N ASP A 266 -21.44 -12.84 44.88
CA ASP A 266 -21.11 -12.37 46.23
C ASP A 266 -19.70 -11.76 46.34
N MET A 267 -18.95 -11.70 45.23
CA MET A 267 -17.60 -11.14 45.15
C MET A 267 -17.61 -9.61 45.09
N THR A 268 -18.09 -8.97 46.16
CA THR A 268 -18.08 -7.50 46.28
C THR A 268 -16.67 -6.96 46.53
N THR A 269 -16.41 -5.70 46.17
CA THR A 269 -15.11 -5.05 46.36
C THR A 269 -14.60 -5.14 47.80
N ASP A 270 -15.48 -4.91 48.79
CA ASP A 270 -15.13 -5.02 50.21
C ASP A 270 -14.72 -6.44 50.58
N ARG A 271 -15.49 -7.44 50.13
CA ARG A 271 -15.22 -8.84 50.41
C ARG A 271 -13.92 -9.31 49.75
N CYS A 272 -13.63 -8.78 48.56
CA CYS A 272 -12.44 -9.05 47.77
C CYS A 272 -11.26 -8.12 48.10
N ARG A 273 -11.28 -7.46 49.27
CA ARG A 273 -10.17 -6.64 49.78
C ARG A 273 -9.72 -5.53 48.82
N GLY A 274 -10.67 -4.89 48.17
CA GLY A 274 -10.43 -3.82 47.19
C GLY A 274 -10.38 -4.27 45.73
N PHE A 275 -10.35 -5.57 45.44
CA PHE A 275 -10.43 -6.07 44.06
C PHE A 275 -11.87 -6.06 43.56
N THR A 276 -12.10 -5.52 42.37
CA THR A 276 -13.46 -5.35 41.84
C THR A 276 -13.81 -6.43 40.82
N VAL A 277 -14.82 -7.25 41.13
CA VAL A 277 -15.42 -8.17 40.15
C VAL A 277 -16.62 -7.50 39.52
N PHE A 278 -16.49 -7.08 38.26
CA PHE A 278 -17.57 -6.41 37.55
C PHE A 278 -18.62 -7.43 37.09
N PRO A 279 -19.93 -7.09 37.18
CA PRO A 279 -20.98 -7.98 36.72
C PRO A 279 -20.96 -8.14 35.19
N PRO A 280 -21.60 -9.19 34.64
CA PRO A 280 -21.58 -9.45 33.20
C PRO A 280 -22.03 -8.26 32.34
N SER A 281 -22.94 -7.42 32.82
CA SER A 281 -23.41 -6.23 32.09
C SER A 281 -22.32 -5.22 31.72
N VAL A 282 -21.14 -5.27 32.34
CA VAL A 282 -20.05 -4.31 32.09
C VAL A 282 -19.13 -4.75 30.94
N PHE A 283 -18.79 -6.04 30.85
CA PHE A 283 -17.83 -6.57 29.87
C PHE A 283 -18.35 -7.73 29.03
N TYR A 284 -19.36 -8.45 29.52
CA TYR A 284 -19.97 -9.62 28.91
C TYR A 284 -21.51 -9.48 28.81
N PRO A 285 -22.03 -8.35 28.28
CA PRO A 285 -23.46 -8.02 28.38
C PRO A 285 -24.37 -8.99 27.60
N ILE A 286 -23.80 -9.72 26.63
CA ILE A 286 -24.44 -10.84 25.94
C ILE A 286 -23.63 -12.09 26.25
N HIS A 287 -24.20 -12.96 27.07
CA HIS A 287 -23.65 -14.26 27.42
C HIS A 287 -23.36 -15.13 26.18
N TYR A 288 -22.30 -15.95 26.22
CA TYR A 288 -21.83 -16.73 25.07
C TYR A 288 -22.94 -17.59 24.43
N LYS A 289 -23.82 -18.22 25.22
CA LYS A 289 -24.98 -18.99 24.70
C LYS A 289 -25.93 -18.18 23.80
N LYS A 290 -25.89 -16.84 23.89
CA LYS A 290 -26.73 -15.90 23.13
C LYS A 290 -25.90 -15.05 22.15
N TRP A 291 -24.66 -15.44 21.83
CA TRP A 291 -23.72 -14.67 21.00
C TRP A 291 -24.31 -14.18 19.67
N LYS A 292 -25.21 -14.96 19.05
CA LYS A 292 -25.89 -14.60 17.79
C LYS A 292 -26.62 -13.26 17.85
N LYS A 293 -27.01 -12.79 19.04
CA LYS A 293 -27.64 -11.47 19.22
C LYS A 293 -26.77 -10.31 18.74
N TYR A 294 -25.44 -10.45 18.74
CA TYR A 294 -24.55 -9.43 18.17
C TYR A 294 -24.73 -9.27 16.66
N PHE A 295 -25.23 -10.30 15.97
CA PHE A 295 -25.24 -10.41 14.52
C PHE A 295 -26.66 -10.57 13.94
N ASP A 296 -27.69 -10.30 14.75
CA ASP A 296 -29.09 -10.47 14.39
C ASP A 296 -29.84 -9.13 14.49
N THR A 297 -30.71 -8.85 13.53
CA THR A 297 -31.51 -7.62 13.47
C THR A 297 -32.87 -7.73 14.18
N ARG A 298 -33.35 -8.94 14.52
CA ARG A 298 -34.69 -9.16 15.11
C ARG A 298 -34.94 -8.35 16.39
N ASP A 299 -33.95 -8.27 17.28
CA ASP A 299 -34.02 -7.56 18.56
C ASP A 299 -33.03 -6.38 18.63
N ASN A 300 -32.77 -5.71 17.49
CA ASN A 300 -31.66 -4.76 17.37
C ASN A 300 -31.69 -3.64 18.43
N ASN A 301 -32.83 -2.95 18.58
CA ASN A 301 -32.98 -1.85 19.54
C ASN A 301 -32.76 -2.29 20.99
N ALA A 302 -33.31 -3.44 21.38
CA ALA A 302 -33.14 -3.97 22.74
C ALA A 302 -31.69 -4.37 22.99
N THR A 303 -31.04 -4.99 21.99
CA THR A 303 -29.65 -5.41 22.06
C THR A 303 -28.73 -4.19 22.17
N LEU A 304 -28.87 -3.20 21.29
CA LEU A 304 -28.09 -1.96 21.34
C LEU A 304 -28.26 -1.20 22.67
N LYS A 305 -29.47 -1.18 23.24
CA LYS A 305 -29.72 -0.59 24.56
C LYS A 305 -28.92 -1.31 25.66
N ILE A 306 -28.80 -2.64 25.60
CA ILE A 306 -27.97 -3.42 26.51
C ILE A 306 -26.49 -3.06 26.30
N LEU A 307 -26.02 -3.07 25.05
CA LEU A 307 -24.61 -2.80 24.71
C LEU A 307 -24.16 -1.38 25.08
N SER A 308 -25.06 -0.39 24.97
CA SER A 308 -24.75 1.02 25.27
C SER A 308 -24.35 1.29 26.73
N LYS A 309 -24.65 0.36 27.64
CA LYS A 309 -24.30 0.46 29.07
C LYS A 309 -22.97 -0.23 29.41
N ALA A 310 -22.42 -1.02 28.48
CA ALA A 310 -21.22 -1.79 28.70
C ALA A 310 -19.97 -0.91 28.53
N LYS A 311 -18.89 -1.28 29.21
CA LYS A 311 -17.56 -0.69 28.99
C LYS A 311 -16.83 -1.34 27.83
N ALA A 312 -17.03 -2.63 27.63
CA ALA A 312 -16.57 -3.37 26.46
C ALA A 312 -17.56 -4.50 26.14
N ILE A 313 -17.47 -5.06 24.93
CA ILE A 313 -18.24 -6.23 24.51
C ILE A 313 -17.31 -7.34 24.07
N HIS A 314 -17.60 -8.55 24.53
CA HIS A 314 -16.94 -9.75 24.05
C HIS A 314 -17.80 -10.42 22.97
N VAL A 315 -17.28 -10.54 21.75
CA VAL A 315 -18.05 -11.05 20.60
C VAL A 315 -17.86 -12.54 20.34
N TRP A 316 -17.14 -13.24 21.22
CA TRP A 316 -17.05 -14.71 21.28
C TRP A 316 -16.53 -15.33 19.98
N ASN A 317 -15.36 -14.91 19.50
CA ASN A 317 -14.84 -15.22 18.17
C ASN A 317 -14.71 -16.73 17.90
N LYS A 318 -14.47 -17.56 18.93
CA LYS A 318 -14.52 -19.03 18.78
C LYS A 318 -15.88 -19.52 18.25
N LEU A 319 -16.97 -18.85 18.62
CA LEU A 319 -18.34 -19.13 18.17
C LEU A 319 -18.75 -18.31 16.95
N SER A 320 -18.30 -17.05 16.86
CA SER A 320 -18.76 -16.10 15.85
C SER A 320 -17.85 -15.96 14.63
N LYS A 321 -16.69 -16.64 14.59
CA LYS A 321 -15.72 -16.54 13.47
C LYS A 321 -16.32 -16.79 12.08
N ALA A 322 -17.34 -17.64 11.98
CA ALA A 322 -17.99 -17.97 10.70
C ALA A 322 -19.08 -16.96 10.30
N GLU A 323 -19.45 -16.06 11.20
CA GLU A 323 -20.49 -15.06 10.94
C GLU A 323 -19.89 -13.89 10.17
N GLN A 324 -20.31 -13.74 8.91
CA GLN A 324 -19.89 -12.64 8.04
C GLN A 324 -20.72 -11.39 8.35
N VAL A 325 -20.05 -10.24 8.45
CA VAL A 325 -20.70 -8.95 8.74
C VAL A 325 -20.32 -7.98 7.65
N ARG A 326 -21.33 -7.52 6.88
CA ARG A 326 -21.14 -6.45 5.89
C ARG A 326 -21.02 -5.09 6.58
N VAL A 327 -20.15 -4.21 6.09
CA VAL A 327 -19.92 -2.88 6.69
C VAL A 327 -21.17 -2.01 6.70
N ASN A 328 -22.09 -2.19 5.74
CA ASN A 328 -23.37 -1.47 5.67
C ASN A 328 -24.50 -2.11 6.51
N SER A 329 -24.25 -3.25 7.16
CA SER A 329 -25.28 -3.91 7.96
C SER A 329 -25.61 -3.13 9.24
N HIS A 330 -26.83 -3.32 9.72
CA HIS A 330 -27.34 -2.70 10.93
C HIS A 330 -27.37 -3.66 12.12
N VAL A 331 -26.68 -4.80 12.04
CA VAL A 331 -26.58 -5.73 13.17
C VAL A 331 -25.87 -5.04 14.35
N PRO A 332 -26.19 -5.39 15.61
CA PRO A 332 -25.64 -4.70 16.78
C PRO A 332 -24.11 -4.56 16.78
N TYR A 333 -23.38 -5.60 16.36
CA TYR A 333 -21.93 -5.56 16.24
C TYR A 333 -21.46 -4.51 15.24
N ALA A 334 -22.05 -4.44 14.04
CA ALA A 334 -21.67 -3.47 13.01
C ALA A 334 -21.88 -2.03 13.47
N VAL A 335 -22.97 -1.77 14.23
CA VAL A 335 -23.24 -0.45 14.81
C VAL A 335 -22.17 -0.05 15.84
N ILE A 336 -21.78 -0.98 16.72
CA ILE A 336 -20.71 -0.74 17.70
C ILE A 336 -19.35 -0.57 17.01
N ALA A 337 -18.99 -1.48 16.11
CA ALA A 337 -17.72 -1.48 15.41
C ALA A 337 -17.52 -0.19 14.58
N ARG A 338 -18.54 0.24 13.81
CA ARG A 338 -18.49 1.50 13.05
C ARG A 338 -18.23 2.71 13.93
N LYS A 339 -18.74 2.72 15.17
CA LYS A 339 -18.55 3.82 16.12
C LYS A 339 -17.18 3.76 16.82
N HIS A 340 -16.74 2.57 17.20
CA HIS A 340 -15.61 2.39 18.11
C HIS A 340 -14.29 1.97 17.44
N CYS A 341 -14.33 1.39 16.25
CA CYS A 341 -13.16 1.04 15.44
C CYS A 341 -13.36 1.41 13.95
N PRO A 342 -13.61 2.70 13.63
CA PRO A 342 -14.02 3.13 12.29
C PRO A 342 -12.96 2.92 11.20
N TYR A 343 -11.66 3.00 11.52
CA TYR A 343 -10.64 2.85 10.48
C TYR A 343 -10.49 1.39 10.07
N VAL A 344 -10.45 0.48 11.03
CA VAL A 344 -10.47 -0.94 10.73
C VAL A 344 -11.82 -1.28 10.11
N PHE A 345 -12.92 -1.09 10.84
CA PHE A 345 -14.25 -1.57 10.42
C PHE A 345 -14.65 -1.05 9.04
N ASN A 346 -14.46 0.23 8.75
CA ASN A 346 -14.85 0.74 7.46
C ASN A 346 -13.94 0.17 6.36
N ASN A 347 -12.61 0.10 6.54
CA ASN A 347 -11.69 -0.42 5.51
C ASN A 347 -11.63 -1.97 5.46
N CYS A 348 -12.48 -2.68 6.22
CA CYS A 348 -12.50 -4.16 6.29
C CYS A 348 -13.39 -4.82 5.25
N ASP A 349 -14.23 -4.04 4.56
CA ASP A 349 -14.69 -4.44 3.25
C ASP A 349 -13.64 -3.90 2.26
N GLU A 350 -13.08 -4.75 1.40
CA GLU A 350 -12.60 -4.30 0.08
C GLU A 350 -13.71 -3.53 -0.68
N GLU A 351 -14.95 -3.66 -0.19
CA GLU A 351 -16.14 -2.85 -0.47
C GLU A 351 -16.40 -1.73 0.57
N MET A 352 -15.41 -0.99 1.05
CA MET A 352 -15.66 0.25 1.79
C MET A 352 -16.17 1.34 0.85
N LEU A 353 -17.45 1.27 0.46
CA LEU A 353 -18.27 2.45 0.23
C LEU A 353 -19.65 2.21 0.80
N ILE A 354 -20.12 3.17 1.60
CA ILE A 354 -21.55 3.30 1.86
C ILE A 354 -22.20 3.42 0.48
N PRO A 355 -23.02 2.45 0.02
CA PRO A 355 -23.66 2.57 -1.27
C PRO A 355 -24.42 3.89 -1.30
N SER A 356 -24.10 4.77 -2.26
CA SER A 356 -24.81 6.03 -2.55
C SER A 356 -24.41 7.29 -1.77
N ARG A 357 -23.39 7.28 -0.89
CA ARG A 357 -22.93 8.51 -0.18
C ARG A 357 -21.48 8.91 -0.44
N CYS A 358 -21.07 8.82 -1.70
CA CYS A 358 -19.67 8.99 -2.05
C CYS A 358 -19.52 9.87 -3.30
N ILE A 359 -18.49 10.73 -3.31
CA ILE A 359 -18.04 11.50 -4.47
C ILE A 359 -16.73 10.89 -4.93
N PHE A 360 -16.62 10.58 -6.20
CA PHE A 360 -15.42 10.02 -6.79
C PHE A 360 -14.78 10.96 -7.79
N PHE A 361 -13.48 11.10 -7.66
CA PHE A 361 -12.58 11.67 -8.65
C PHE A 361 -11.64 10.56 -9.14
N HIS A 362 -11.59 10.38 -10.45
CA HIS A 362 -10.75 9.37 -11.08
C HIS A 362 -9.56 10.04 -11.77
N ASN A 363 -8.35 9.53 -11.53
CA ASN A 363 -7.18 9.84 -12.33
C ASN A 363 -6.68 8.54 -12.98
N THR A 364 -7.05 8.35 -14.24
CA THR A 364 -6.72 7.17 -15.04
C THR A 364 -5.51 7.39 -15.94
N ASN A 365 -4.76 8.48 -15.76
CA ASN A 365 -3.53 8.70 -16.53
C ASN A 365 -2.46 7.70 -16.08
N CYS A 366 -1.75 7.10 -17.02
CA CYS A 366 -0.64 6.17 -16.75
C CYS A 366 0.69 6.87 -16.43
N SER A 367 0.70 8.20 -16.31
CA SER A 367 1.87 8.99 -15.88
C SER A 367 1.95 9.06 -14.36
N PRO A 368 3.11 9.42 -13.77
CA PRO A 368 3.24 9.59 -12.34
C PRO A 368 2.10 10.44 -11.76
N PRO A 369 1.42 9.98 -10.71
CA PRO A 369 0.17 10.60 -10.27
C PRO A 369 0.43 12.06 -9.84
N TYR A 370 -0.18 12.99 -10.57
CA TYR A 370 -0.06 14.43 -10.37
C TYR A 370 -1.41 15.09 -10.09
N LEU A 371 -1.48 15.95 -9.07
CA LEU A 371 -2.61 16.85 -8.83
C LEU A 371 -2.20 18.29 -9.15
N THR A 372 -2.93 18.91 -10.08
CA THR A 372 -2.86 20.36 -10.30
C THR A 372 -3.55 21.12 -9.16
N PRO A 373 -3.25 22.43 -8.98
CA PRO A 373 -3.99 23.27 -8.03
C PRO A 373 -5.51 23.26 -8.25
N ARG A 374 -5.96 23.20 -9.51
CA ARG A 374 -7.40 23.13 -9.86
C ARG A 374 -8.02 21.80 -9.42
N GLN A 375 -7.30 20.71 -9.65
CA GLN A 375 -7.71 19.38 -9.22
C GLN A 375 -7.79 19.27 -7.70
N ALA A 376 -6.78 19.79 -6.99
CA ALA A 376 -6.81 19.83 -5.54
C ALA A 376 -7.95 20.73 -5.02
N CYS A 377 -8.19 21.88 -5.63
CA CYS A 377 -9.31 22.76 -5.28
C CYS A 377 -10.68 22.09 -5.51
N ALA A 378 -10.84 21.32 -6.58
CA ALA A 378 -12.05 20.54 -6.82
C ALA A 378 -12.33 19.56 -5.67
N VAL A 379 -11.32 18.79 -5.26
CA VAL A 379 -11.42 17.84 -4.14
C VAL A 379 -11.70 18.56 -2.82
N GLU A 380 -11.00 19.66 -2.53
CA GLU A 380 -11.25 20.45 -1.31
C GLU A 380 -12.67 21.00 -1.29
N SER A 381 -13.16 21.54 -2.41
CA SER A 381 -14.53 22.07 -2.49
C SER A 381 -15.59 20.98 -2.32
N ALA A 382 -15.35 19.78 -2.86
CA ALA A 382 -16.19 18.62 -2.63
C ALA A 382 -16.24 18.29 -1.13
N ALA A 383 -15.07 18.16 -0.50
CA ALA A 383 -14.93 17.78 0.90
C ALA A 383 -15.60 18.78 1.84
N LYS A 384 -15.32 20.07 1.63
CA LYS A 384 -15.83 21.18 2.43
C LYS A 384 -17.34 21.33 2.33
N ASN A 385 -17.93 21.17 1.15
CA ASN A 385 -19.36 21.44 0.96
C ASN A 385 -20.24 20.16 1.05
N ASN A 386 -19.64 18.98 1.28
CA ASN A 386 -20.33 17.69 1.37
C ASN A 386 -19.86 16.87 2.59
N HIS A 387 -19.98 17.43 3.79
CA HIS A 387 -19.49 16.79 5.03
C HIS A 387 -20.08 15.41 5.32
N ASN A 388 -21.25 15.08 4.79
CA ASN A 388 -21.87 13.77 4.98
C ASN A 388 -21.57 12.76 3.85
N LEU A 389 -20.80 13.17 2.84
CA LEU A 389 -20.34 12.30 1.75
C LEU A 389 -18.84 12.06 1.90
N ASN A 390 -18.43 10.84 1.60
CA ASN A 390 -17.01 10.49 1.50
C ASN A 390 -16.49 10.89 0.12
N VAL A 391 -15.39 11.64 0.08
CA VAL A 391 -14.75 12.10 -1.16
C VAL A 391 -13.52 11.25 -1.45
N PHE A 392 -13.60 10.45 -2.50
CA PHE A 392 -12.51 9.57 -2.93
C PHE A 392 -11.77 10.15 -4.13
N VAL A 393 -10.44 10.09 -4.07
CA VAL A 393 -9.56 10.36 -5.21
C VAL A 393 -8.84 9.06 -5.54
N LEU A 394 -9.20 8.45 -6.67
CA LEU A 394 -8.67 7.16 -7.12
C LEU A 394 -7.59 7.39 -8.18
N PHE A 395 -6.34 7.06 -7.86
CA PHE A 395 -5.22 7.06 -8.79
C PHE A 395 -4.97 5.65 -9.31
N PHE A 396 -5.01 5.47 -10.63
CA PHE A 396 -4.78 4.17 -11.25
C PHE A 396 -3.33 3.95 -11.73
N ALA A 397 -2.46 4.96 -11.61
CA ALA A 397 -1.02 4.85 -11.82
C ALA A 397 -0.31 4.24 -10.60
N THR A 398 0.68 3.37 -10.85
CA THR A 398 1.46 2.66 -9.82
C THR A 398 2.67 3.45 -9.31
N ASP A 399 3.11 4.48 -10.03
CA ASP A 399 4.30 5.26 -9.73
C ASP A 399 4.18 6.11 -8.45
N GLN A 400 5.32 6.60 -7.95
CA GLN A 400 5.37 7.51 -6.80
C GLN A 400 4.69 8.86 -7.13
N LEU A 401 3.96 9.42 -6.14
CA LEU A 401 3.37 10.75 -6.22
C LEU A 401 4.50 11.79 -6.23
N SER A 402 4.42 12.77 -7.14
CA SER A 402 5.38 13.88 -7.16
C SER A 402 5.38 14.66 -5.83
N GLU A 403 6.51 15.26 -5.44
CA GLU A 403 6.62 16.09 -4.23
C GLU A 403 5.57 17.24 -4.20
N LYS A 404 5.25 17.82 -5.36
CA LYS A 404 4.19 18.84 -5.48
C LYS A 404 2.80 18.27 -5.19
N SER A 405 2.53 17.03 -5.61
CA SER A 405 1.28 16.33 -5.29
C SER A 405 1.18 16.01 -3.80
N LYS A 406 2.29 15.64 -3.15
CA LYS A 406 2.33 15.31 -1.71
C LYS A 406 1.83 16.51 -0.88
N ALA A 407 2.30 17.72 -1.18
CA ALA A 407 1.84 18.94 -0.50
C ALA A 407 0.32 19.17 -0.61
N PHE A 408 -0.28 18.94 -1.78
CA PHE A 408 -1.75 19.03 -1.93
C PHE A 408 -2.47 17.91 -1.20
N ILE A 409 -1.93 16.70 -1.24
CA ILE A 409 -2.50 15.53 -0.57
C ILE A 409 -2.50 15.73 0.94
N ASP A 410 -1.42 16.27 1.52
CA ASP A 410 -1.34 16.57 2.94
C ASP A 410 -2.43 17.56 3.37
N ILE A 411 -2.68 18.60 2.55
CA ILE A 411 -3.78 19.55 2.79
C ILE A 411 -5.14 18.85 2.69
N LEU A 412 -5.36 18.05 1.64
CA LEU A 412 -6.62 17.37 1.40
C LEU A 412 -6.92 16.32 2.49
N GLN A 413 -5.90 15.64 3.02
CA GLN A 413 -6.03 14.66 4.11
C GLN A 413 -6.32 15.32 5.48
N THR A 414 -6.29 16.65 5.58
CA THR A 414 -6.80 17.34 6.77
C THR A 414 -8.33 17.33 6.86
N TYR A 415 -9.03 16.94 5.79
CA TYR A 415 -10.48 16.73 5.79
C TYR A 415 -10.79 15.28 6.16
N ASP A 416 -11.65 15.10 7.17
CA ASP A 416 -12.01 13.79 7.73
C ASP A 416 -12.80 12.89 6.76
N ASN A 417 -13.46 13.50 5.78
CA ASN A 417 -14.20 12.82 4.72
C ASN A 417 -13.43 12.66 3.40
N VAL A 418 -12.12 12.94 3.34
CA VAL A 418 -11.31 12.76 2.12
C VAL A 418 -10.45 11.50 2.17
N TYR A 419 -10.53 10.70 1.12
CA TYR A 419 -9.81 9.44 0.98
C TYR A 419 -9.07 9.38 -0.36
N ILE A 420 -7.76 9.47 -0.30
CA ILE A 420 -6.90 9.25 -1.46
C ILE A 420 -6.50 7.78 -1.50
N ARG A 421 -6.69 7.15 -2.66
CA ARG A 421 -6.40 5.72 -2.88
C ARG A 421 -5.62 5.55 -4.18
N ARG A 422 -4.62 4.68 -4.12
CA ARG A 422 -3.99 4.12 -5.32
C ARG A 422 -4.64 2.78 -5.58
N VAL A 423 -5.02 2.55 -6.83
CA VAL A 423 -5.85 1.42 -7.22
C VAL A 423 -5.19 0.76 -8.42
N HIS A 424 -4.74 -0.48 -8.25
CA HIS A 424 -4.23 -1.23 -9.39
C HIS A 424 -5.42 -1.68 -10.23
N LEU A 425 -5.47 -1.26 -11.49
CA LEU A 425 -6.65 -1.48 -12.32
C LEU A 425 -6.97 -2.96 -12.51
N SER A 426 -5.95 -3.80 -12.70
CA SER A 426 -6.13 -5.25 -12.86
C SER A 426 -6.71 -5.94 -11.61
N THR A 427 -6.45 -5.42 -10.41
CA THR A 427 -7.06 -5.97 -9.18
C THR A 427 -8.42 -5.35 -8.91
N TYR A 428 -8.61 -4.09 -9.32
CA TYR A 428 -9.88 -3.39 -9.16
C TYR A 428 -11.02 -4.01 -9.96
N VAL A 429 -10.71 -4.66 -11.09
CA VAL A 429 -11.70 -5.35 -11.93
C VAL A 429 -12.01 -6.78 -11.50
N ILE A 430 -11.23 -7.37 -10.58
CA ILE A 430 -11.46 -8.73 -10.07
C ILE A 430 -12.81 -8.80 -9.34
N ASP A 431 -13.49 -9.93 -9.49
CA ASP A 431 -14.82 -10.23 -8.95
C ASP A 431 -15.90 -9.25 -9.43
N THR A 432 -15.65 -8.57 -10.55
CA THR A 432 -16.64 -7.71 -11.21
C THR A 432 -17.16 -8.38 -12.47
N PRO A 433 -18.38 -8.02 -12.91
CA PRO A 433 -18.85 -8.50 -14.21
C PRO A 433 -17.94 -8.08 -15.37
N LEU A 434 -17.09 -7.07 -15.21
CA LEU A 434 -16.15 -6.65 -16.25
C LEU A 434 -14.82 -7.43 -16.24
N GLU A 435 -14.55 -8.31 -15.29
CA GLU A 435 -13.25 -9.00 -15.15
C GLU A 435 -12.82 -9.71 -16.45
N ASN A 436 -13.63 -10.66 -16.94
CA ASN A 436 -13.32 -11.39 -18.17
C ASN A 436 -13.26 -10.48 -19.39
N TRP A 437 -14.16 -9.49 -19.46
CA TRP A 437 -14.20 -8.52 -20.55
C TRP A 437 -12.91 -7.68 -20.59
N PHE A 438 -12.45 -7.25 -19.42
CA PHE A 438 -11.23 -6.48 -19.25
C PHE A 438 -10.00 -7.31 -19.66
N SER A 439 -9.88 -8.55 -19.17
CA SER A 439 -8.76 -9.43 -19.50
C SER A 439 -8.64 -9.74 -20.99
N ILE A 440 -9.76 -9.86 -21.71
CA ILE A 440 -9.78 -10.13 -23.15
C ILE A 440 -9.41 -8.88 -23.96
N ASN A 441 -10.04 -7.75 -23.65
CA ASN A 441 -9.99 -6.61 -24.56
C ASN A 441 -8.88 -5.60 -24.24
N VAL A 442 -8.33 -5.55 -23.02
CA VAL A 442 -7.33 -4.53 -22.64
C VAL A 442 -6.03 -4.64 -23.45
N GLN A 443 -5.61 -5.87 -23.78
CA GLN A 443 -4.41 -6.08 -24.59
C GLN A 443 -4.62 -5.58 -26.04
N GLU A 444 -5.73 -5.95 -26.68
CA GLU A 444 -6.07 -5.49 -28.03
C GLU A 444 -6.36 -3.98 -28.10
N PHE A 445 -6.95 -3.40 -27.04
CA PHE A 445 -7.20 -1.96 -26.97
C PHE A 445 -5.95 -1.13 -26.69
N SER A 446 -4.94 -1.69 -26.00
CA SER A 446 -3.67 -1.00 -25.73
C SER A 446 -2.88 -0.66 -26.99
N GLU A 447 -3.15 -1.36 -28.10
CA GLU A 447 -2.54 -1.13 -29.40
C GLU A 447 -3.16 0.09 -30.13
N ASN A 448 -4.38 0.51 -29.74
CA ASN A 448 -5.14 1.59 -30.38
C ASN A 448 -5.27 2.83 -29.47
N HIS A 449 -4.30 3.73 -29.56
CA HIS A 449 -3.99 4.75 -28.55
C HIS A 449 -5.06 5.84 -28.33
N ASP A 450 -5.95 6.11 -29.31
CA ASP A 450 -6.94 7.19 -29.22
C ASP A 450 -8.14 6.85 -28.32
N TRP A 451 -8.50 5.57 -28.20
CA TRP A 451 -9.65 5.11 -27.41
C TRP A 451 -9.38 5.14 -25.89
N LEU A 452 -8.13 4.90 -25.48
CA LEU A 452 -7.75 4.67 -24.09
C LEU A 452 -8.04 5.87 -23.16
N ARG A 453 -8.33 7.06 -23.70
CA ARG A 453 -8.30 8.31 -22.94
C ARG A 453 -9.64 8.84 -22.41
N LYS A 454 -10.76 8.72 -23.16
CA LYS A 454 -12.06 9.28 -22.74
C LYS A 454 -13.09 8.20 -22.40
N ASP A 455 -13.39 7.29 -23.33
CA ASP A 455 -14.46 6.31 -23.14
C ASP A 455 -14.09 5.26 -22.08
N PHE A 456 -12.84 4.81 -22.08
CA PHE A 456 -12.33 3.90 -21.05
C PHE A 456 -12.39 4.49 -19.64
N HIS A 457 -12.05 5.78 -19.50
CA HIS A 457 -12.16 6.51 -18.23
C HIS A 457 -13.61 6.49 -17.69
N ASP A 458 -14.59 6.72 -18.57
CA ASP A 458 -16.00 6.72 -18.19
C ASP A 458 -16.53 5.31 -17.85
N TYR A 459 -15.99 4.25 -18.46
CA TYR A 459 -16.31 2.87 -18.05
C TYR A 459 -15.78 2.55 -16.66
N ILE A 460 -14.59 3.05 -16.30
CA ILE A 460 -14.06 2.91 -14.93
C ILE A 460 -14.90 3.71 -13.94
N ARG A 461 -15.36 4.91 -14.31
CA ARG A 461 -16.34 5.67 -13.52
C ARG A 461 -17.63 4.88 -13.30
N MET A 462 -18.18 4.27 -14.35
CA MET A 462 -19.39 3.45 -14.26
C MET A 462 -19.16 2.16 -13.42
N LEU A 463 -18.02 1.50 -13.57
CA LEU A 463 -17.63 0.35 -12.73
C LEU A 463 -17.52 0.74 -11.25
N THR A 464 -16.97 1.92 -10.98
CA THR A 464 -16.87 2.47 -9.62
C THR A 464 -18.27 2.71 -9.05
N LEU A 465 -19.18 3.30 -9.82
CA LEU A 465 -20.58 3.47 -9.38
C LEU A 465 -21.34 2.14 -9.26
N TRP A 466 -20.98 1.12 -10.05
CA TRP A 466 -21.53 -0.23 -9.88
C TRP A 466 -21.10 -0.85 -8.56
N LYS A 467 -19.80 -0.75 -8.20
CA LYS A 467 -19.30 -1.25 -6.92
C LYS A 467 -19.91 -0.50 -5.73
N PHE A 468 -20.15 0.81 -5.88
CA PHE A 468 -20.22 1.70 -4.72
C PHE A 468 -21.36 2.73 -4.70
N GLY A 469 -22.09 2.91 -5.79
CA GLY A 469 -23.03 4.03 -5.97
C GLY A 469 -22.35 5.40 -5.80
N GLY A 470 -23.12 6.47 -5.64
CA GLY A 470 -22.62 7.82 -5.41
C GLY A 470 -22.51 8.65 -6.69
N VAL A 471 -21.57 9.60 -6.73
CA VAL A 471 -21.42 10.57 -7.83
C VAL A 471 -20.01 10.50 -8.38
N ALA A 472 -19.86 10.31 -9.69
CA ALA A 472 -18.56 10.33 -10.37
C ALA A 472 -18.35 11.69 -11.04
N LEU A 473 -17.31 12.42 -10.64
CA LEU A 473 -17.01 13.77 -11.10
C LEU A 473 -15.68 13.84 -11.84
N ASN A 474 -15.62 14.77 -12.79
CA ASN A 474 -14.38 15.13 -13.47
C ASN A 474 -13.52 16.06 -12.60
N LEU A 475 -12.21 15.90 -12.73
CA LEU A 475 -11.21 16.41 -11.79
C LEU A 475 -10.97 17.93 -11.81
N ASN A 476 -11.79 18.80 -12.42
CA ASN A 476 -11.44 20.23 -12.57
C ASN A 476 -12.49 21.23 -12.07
N ASN A 477 -13.53 20.73 -11.40
CA ASN A 477 -14.76 21.47 -11.19
C ASN A 477 -14.95 21.80 -9.72
N ILE A 478 -15.30 23.06 -9.41
CA ILE A 478 -15.59 23.48 -8.03
C ILE A 478 -17.02 23.08 -7.70
N ILE A 479 -17.23 22.50 -6.52
CA ILE A 479 -18.52 22.00 -6.04
C ILE A 479 -18.97 22.89 -4.88
N PRO A 480 -19.74 23.98 -5.14
CA PRO A 480 -20.09 24.96 -4.12
C PRO A 480 -21.26 24.54 -3.22
N THR A 481 -22.07 23.55 -3.63
CA THR A 481 -23.25 23.07 -2.89
C THR A 481 -23.18 21.58 -2.63
N SER A 482 -23.98 21.11 -1.67
CA SER A 482 -24.13 19.68 -1.40
C SER A 482 -24.77 18.92 -2.58
N LEU A 483 -24.28 17.71 -2.81
CA LEU A 483 -24.76 16.73 -3.78
C LEU A 483 -25.56 15.60 -3.13
N ASP A 484 -25.76 15.64 -1.81
CA ASP A 484 -26.44 14.60 -1.01
C ASP A 484 -27.88 14.31 -1.45
N GLU A 485 -28.56 15.32 -2.02
CA GLU A 485 -29.95 15.23 -2.45
C GLU A 485 -30.13 14.67 -3.87
N LEU A 486 -29.03 14.37 -4.57
CA LEU A 486 -29.09 13.86 -5.94
C LEU A 486 -29.42 12.36 -5.92
N ASN A 487 -30.56 12.03 -6.54
CA ASN A 487 -30.92 10.67 -6.93
C ASN A 487 -30.13 10.22 -8.16
N THR A 488 -30.39 9.03 -8.73
CA THR A 488 -29.75 8.59 -9.99
C THR A 488 -29.95 9.60 -11.12
N PHE A 489 -28.86 10.10 -11.69
CA PHE A 489 -28.89 11.24 -12.62
C PHE A 489 -27.74 11.26 -13.64
N ALA A 490 -27.94 12.02 -14.70
CA ALA A 490 -26.91 12.42 -15.65
C ALA A 490 -27.02 13.91 -15.99
N VAL A 491 -25.88 14.52 -16.33
CA VAL A 491 -25.76 15.93 -16.70
C VAL A 491 -25.11 16.03 -18.07
N ALA A 492 -25.77 16.73 -19.00
CA ALA A 492 -25.21 17.03 -20.30
C ALA A 492 -24.10 18.10 -20.17
N GLN A 493 -23.05 17.97 -20.97
CA GLN A 493 -21.87 18.84 -20.98
C GLN A 493 -22.22 20.23 -21.51
N ASP A 494 -22.85 20.29 -22.69
CA ASP A 494 -23.45 21.51 -23.26
C ASP A 494 -24.74 21.17 -24.02
N ASN A 495 -25.43 22.23 -24.44
CA ASN A 495 -26.65 22.15 -25.23
C ASN A 495 -26.41 21.70 -26.69
N GLN A 496 -25.15 21.50 -27.15
CA GLN A 496 -24.81 21.23 -28.56
C GLN A 496 -24.34 19.79 -28.83
N SER A 497 -23.52 19.23 -27.94
CA SER A 497 -22.89 17.90 -28.04
C SER A 497 -23.75 16.78 -27.46
N ALA A 498 -24.66 17.12 -26.54
CA ALA A 498 -25.44 16.16 -25.76
C ALA A 498 -24.60 15.12 -24.99
N ASP A 499 -23.28 15.32 -24.87
CA ASP A 499 -22.37 14.41 -24.18
C ASP A 499 -22.59 14.44 -22.67
N VAL A 500 -22.54 13.30 -21.99
CA VAL A 500 -22.67 13.24 -20.53
C VAL A 500 -21.31 13.49 -19.88
N ASP A 501 -21.24 14.51 -19.01
CA ASP A 501 -20.01 14.89 -18.29
C ASP A 501 -20.02 14.40 -16.83
N VAL A 502 -21.16 14.56 -16.14
CA VAL A 502 -21.35 14.16 -14.75
C VAL A 502 -22.52 13.19 -14.64
N PHE A 503 -22.34 12.13 -13.85
CA PHE A 503 -23.39 11.17 -13.57
C PHE A 503 -23.23 10.59 -12.16
N GLY A 504 -24.36 10.23 -11.57
CA GLY A 504 -24.41 9.62 -10.25
C GLY A 504 -25.53 8.60 -10.15
N VAL A 505 -25.35 7.63 -9.27
CA VAL A 505 -26.24 6.49 -9.10
C VAL A 505 -26.52 6.29 -7.63
N ASP A 506 -27.80 6.34 -7.27
CA ASP A 506 -28.26 5.95 -5.94
C ASP A 506 -28.58 4.45 -5.93
N THR A 507 -27.57 3.64 -5.61
CA THR A 507 -27.67 2.17 -5.52
C THR A 507 -28.48 1.70 -4.31
N SER A 508 -28.89 2.60 -3.41
CA SER A 508 -29.87 2.28 -2.37
C SER A 508 -31.29 2.11 -2.93
N THR A 509 -31.54 2.61 -4.14
CA THR A 509 -32.81 2.44 -4.86
C THR A 509 -32.76 1.26 -5.81
N ASN A 510 -33.89 0.56 -5.96
CA ASN A 510 -34.04 -0.52 -6.95
C ASN A 510 -33.72 -0.03 -8.36
N PHE A 511 -34.20 1.17 -8.72
CA PHE A 511 -33.93 1.77 -10.02
C PHE A 511 -32.43 2.04 -10.24
N GLY A 512 -31.74 2.67 -9.27
CA GLY A 512 -30.30 2.93 -9.39
C GLY A 512 -29.48 1.65 -9.49
N MET A 513 -29.80 0.62 -8.70
CA MET A 513 -29.17 -0.70 -8.80
C MET A 513 -29.40 -1.35 -10.17
N ASN A 514 -30.61 -1.31 -10.70
CA ASN A 514 -30.93 -1.83 -12.03
C ASN A 514 -30.22 -1.04 -13.14
N PHE A 515 -30.09 0.28 -12.98
CA PHE A 515 -29.40 1.16 -13.90
C PHE A 515 -27.92 0.80 -14.04
N VAL A 516 -27.17 0.67 -12.93
CA VAL A 516 -25.74 0.29 -13.03
C VAL A 516 -25.55 -1.15 -13.50
N ASN A 517 -26.38 -2.09 -13.06
CA ASN A 517 -26.31 -3.48 -13.53
C ASN A 517 -26.54 -3.59 -15.04
N THR A 518 -27.48 -2.80 -15.58
CA THR A 518 -27.77 -2.77 -17.02
C THR A 518 -26.66 -2.03 -17.78
N SER A 519 -26.10 -0.96 -17.21
CA SER A 519 -24.96 -0.24 -17.79
C SER A 519 -23.76 -1.15 -17.96
N ILE A 520 -23.43 -1.94 -16.93
CA ILE A 520 -22.34 -2.93 -17.00
C ILE A 520 -22.62 -4.00 -18.06
N LYS A 521 -23.87 -4.47 -18.20
CA LYS A 521 -24.24 -5.43 -19.28
C LYS A 521 -24.04 -4.84 -20.67
N VAL A 522 -24.37 -3.57 -20.89
CA VAL A 522 -24.13 -2.89 -22.17
C VAL A 522 -22.63 -2.79 -22.43
N ILE A 523 -21.84 -2.38 -21.42
CA ILE A 523 -20.37 -2.28 -21.54
C ILE A 523 -19.73 -3.63 -21.89
N LYS A 524 -20.20 -4.74 -21.30
CA LYS A 524 -19.70 -6.10 -21.60
C LYS A 524 -19.87 -6.54 -23.05
N ASN A 525 -20.80 -5.94 -23.79
CA ASN A 525 -21.05 -6.27 -25.20
C ASN A 525 -20.20 -5.43 -26.18
N ILE A 526 -19.40 -4.50 -25.65
CA ILE A 526 -18.49 -3.66 -26.43
C ILE A 526 -17.23 -4.47 -26.79
N ASN A 527 -16.72 -4.32 -27.99
CA ASN A 527 -15.52 -4.99 -28.48
C ASN A 527 -14.71 -4.05 -29.39
N VAL A 528 -13.56 -4.53 -29.88
CA VAL A 528 -12.64 -3.77 -30.75
C VAL A 528 -13.31 -3.28 -32.05
N GLU A 529 -14.38 -3.91 -32.51
CA GLU A 529 -15.07 -3.53 -33.75
C GLU A 529 -16.11 -2.43 -33.55
N ASN A 530 -16.73 -2.34 -32.36
CA ASN A 530 -17.88 -1.48 -32.11
C ASN A 530 -17.65 -0.35 -31.10
N TYR A 531 -16.52 -0.33 -30.38
CA TYR A 531 -16.27 0.62 -29.29
C TYR A 531 -16.44 2.09 -29.66
N SER A 532 -16.08 2.48 -30.89
CA SER A 532 -16.14 3.87 -31.37
C SER A 532 -17.57 4.43 -31.42
N ARG A 533 -18.58 3.56 -31.31
CA ARG A 533 -20.00 3.91 -31.31
C ARG A 533 -20.60 4.01 -29.90
N TYR A 534 -19.87 3.65 -28.85
CA TYR A 534 -20.39 3.41 -27.51
C TYR A 534 -19.78 4.32 -26.43
N ASN A 535 -19.75 5.65 -26.64
CA ASN A 535 -19.41 6.55 -25.56
C ASN A 535 -20.40 6.45 -24.38
N ILE A 536 -20.04 7.03 -23.22
CA ILE A 536 -20.87 6.94 -22.01
C ILE A 536 -22.30 7.46 -22.22
N THR A 537 -22.48 8.49 -23.04
CA THR A 537 -23.77 9.03 -23.45
C THR A 537 -24.63 7.95 -24.11
N ARG A 538 -24.07 7.21 -25.07
CA ARG A 538 -24.76 6.11 -25.76
C ARG A 538 -25.09 4.96 -24.83
N VAL A 539 -24.18 4.61 -23.92
CA VAL A 539 -24.44 3.58 -22.88
C VAL A 539 -25.65 3.98 -22.04
N ILE A 540 -25.68 5.22 -21.52
CA ILE A 540 -26.79 5.72 -20.69
C ILE A 540 -28.10 5.73 -21.49
N VAL A 541 -28.09 6.20 -22.75
CA VAL A 541 -29.29 6.23 -23.60
C VAL A 541 -29.83 4.83 -23.84
N GLU A 542 -28.98 3.85 -24.16
CA GLU A 542 -29.42 2.46 -24.39
C GLU A 542 -29.95 1.81 -23.09
N VAL A 543 -29.34 2.09 -21.94
CA VAL A 543 -29.82 1.62 -20.64
C VAL A 543 -31.20 2.19 -20.32
N LEU A 544 -31.41 3.49 -20.55
CA LEU A 544 -32.71 4.13 -20.36
C LEU A 544 -33.74 3.58 -21.34
N GLN A 545 -33.37 3.29 -22.58
CA GLN A 545 -34.28 2.63 -23.54
C GLN A 545 -34.72 1.25 -23.03
N LYS A 546 -33.77 0.42 -22.58
CA LYS A 546 -34.05 -0.93 -22.04
C LYS A 546 -34.92 -0.89 -20.78
N LEU A 547 -34.58 -0.03 -19.82
CA LEU A 547 -35.29 0.02 -18.54
C LEU A 547 -36.63 0.74 -18.64
N CYS A 548 -36.69 1.86 -19.36
CA CYS A 548 -37.86 2.74 -19.35
C CYS A 548 -38.87 2.45 -20.44
N TYR A 549 -38.42 2.03 -21.62
CA TYR A 549 -39.31 1.80 -22.76
C TYR A 549 -39.60 0.33 -23.00
N GLU A 550 -38.59 -0.54 -22.92
CA GLU A 550 -38.77 -1.98 -23.20
C GLU A 550 -39.35 -2.74 -22.00
N GLN A 551 -38.93 -2.40 -20.78
CA GLN A 551 -39.38 -3.06 -19.54
C GLN A 551 -40.57 -2.34 -18.85
N TYR A 552 -41.03 -1.19 -19.38
CA TYR A 552 -42.11 -0.38 -18.81
C TYR A 552 -41.95 -0.08 -17.30
N ASP A 553 -40.73 0.19 -16.84
CA ASP A 553 -40.48 0.50 -15.43
C ASP A 553 -41.06 1.88 -15.06
N ARG A 554 -42.10 1.88 -14.20
CA ARG A 554 -42.73 3.10 -13.69
C ARG A 554 -41.78 3.94 -12.83
N GLU A 555 -40.68 3.35 -12.34
CA GLU A 555 -39.65 4.03 -11.57
C GLU A 555 -38.72 4.89 -12.43
N CYS A 556 -38.82 4.87 -13.77
CA CYS A 556 -37.98 5.71 -14.63
C CYS A 556 -38.15 7.23 -14.42
N LYS A 557 -39.25 7.65 -13.78
CA LYS A 557 -39.40 9.03 -13.29
C LYS A 557 -38.38 9.42 -12.21
N LYS A 558 -37.65 8.45 -11.64
CA LYS A 558 -36.58 8.65 -10.66
C LYS A 558 -35.23 8.93 -11.31
N PHE A 559 -35.07 8.75 -12.62
CA PHE A 559 -33.87 9.20 -13.33
C PHE A 559 -33.98 10.68 -13.68
N THR A 560 -33.02 11.48 -13.25
CA THR A 560 -33.02 12.92 -13.53
C THR A 560 -31.97 13.26 -14.59
N ILE A 561 -32.40 13.90 -15.67
CA ILE A 561 -31.48 14.55 -16.63
C ILE A 561 -31.44 16.04 -16.29
N TYR A 562 -30.27 16.51 -15.88
CA TYR A 562 -30.05 17.94 -15.66
C TYR A 562 -29.55 18.59 -16.96
N SER A 563 -30.21 19.67 -17.37
CA SER A 563 -29.67 20.54 -18.41
C SER A 563 -28.42 21.26 -17.89
N PRO A 564 -27.45 21.61 -18.76
CA PRO A 564 -26.23 22.29 -18.34
C PRO A 564 -26.51 23.54 -17.51
N GLU A 565 -27.51 24.34 -17.90
CA GLU A 565 -27.90 25.58 -17.23
C GLU A 565 -28.49 25.40 -15.82
N LYS A 566 -29.01 24.21 -15.51
CA LYS A 566 -29.57 23.88 -14.18
C LYS A 566 -28.54 23.28 -13.23
N PHE A 567 -27.44 22.75 -13.75
CA PHE A 567 -26.41 22.07 -12.97
C PHE A 567 -25.13 22.90 -12.86
N TYR A 568 -24.68 23.44 -13.99
CA TYR A 568 -23.57 24.36 -14.09
C TYR A 568 -24.04 25.80 -14.01
N SER A 569 -23.23 26.67 -13.40
CA SER A 569 -23.43 28.10 -13.54
C SER A 569 -22.99 28.57 -14.93
N VAL A 570 -23.92 29.09 -15.73
CA VAL A 570 -23.60 30.00 -16.84
C VAL A 570 -23.52 31.38 -16.22
N LEU A 571 -22.32 31.94 -16.11
CA LEU A 571 -22.09 33.22 -15.45
C LEU A 571 -22.28 34.37 -16.46
N PRO A 572 -23.39 35.14 -16.41
CA PRO A 572 -23.44 36.41 -17.11
C PRO A 572 -22.58 37.44 -16.36
N TYR A 573 -21.85 38.27 -17.10
CA TYR A 573 -21.13 39.42 -16.55
C TYR A 573 -22.10 40.28 -15.71
N SER A 574 -21.82 40.42 -14.40
CA SER A 574 -22.52 41.35 -13.52
C SER A 574 -21.54 42.08 -12.63
N ARG A 575 -21.55 43.42 -12.67
CA ARG A 575 -20.80 44.28 -11.72
C ARG A 575 -21.40 44.27 -10.30
N ASN A 576 -22.51 43.57 -10.09
CA ASN A 576 -23.17 43.44 -8.80
C ASN A 576 -22.73 42.14 -8.11
N MET A 577 -21.86 42.27 -7.11
CA MET A 577 -21.30 41.15 -6.35
C MET A 577 -22.37 40.32 -5.62
N ASP A 578 -23.46 40.94 -5.15
CA ASP A 578 -24.53 40.22 -4.45
C ASP A 578 -25.30 39.29 -5.42
N LYS A 579 -25.49 39.74 -6.66
CA LYS A 579 -26.13 38.92 -7.70
C LYS A 579 -25.23 37.75 -8.13
N LEU A 580 -23.92 37.98 -8.23
CA LEU A 580 -22.92 36.95 -8.54
C LEU A 580 -22.84 35.89 -7.43
N MET A 581 -22.80 36.33 -6.17
CA MET A 581 -22.81 35.44 -4.99
C MET A 581 -24.07 34.58 -4.92
N LYS A 582 -25.24 35.16 -5.22
CA LYS A 582 -26.52 34.42 -5.24
C LYS A 582 -26.57 33.36 -6.34
N VAL A 583 -25.94 33.62 -7.50
CA VAL A 583 -25.84 32.64 -8.59
C VAL A 583 -24.86 31.51 -8.23
N MET A 584 -23.72 31.83 -7.61
CA MET A 584 -22.76 30.82 -7.12
C MET A 584 -23.34 29.90 -6.05
N GLN A 585 -24.14 30.44 -5.14
CA GLN A 585 -24.79 29.67 -4.06
C GLN A 585 -25.85 28.68 -4.57
N ASN A 586 -26.40 28.89 -5.77
CA ASN A 586 -27.46 28.05 -6.34
C ASN A 586 -26.94 27.04 -7.37
N ALA A 587 -25.69 27.17 -7.83
CA ALA A 587 -25.11 26.26 -8.80
C ALA A 587 -24.62 24.98 -8.12
N LYS A 588 -24.85 23.80 -8.70
CA LYS A 588 -24.30 22.55 -8.17
C LYS A 588 -22.83 22.38 -8.49
N MET A 589 -22.39 22.97 -9.60
CA MET A 589 -21.01 22.89 -10.06
C MET A 589 -20.60 24.18 -10.79
N ILE A 590 -19.36 24.62 -10.59
CA ILE A 590 -18.77 25.76 -11.31
C ILE A 590 -17.68 25.21 -12.24
N TYR A 591 -17.90 25.42 -13.54
CA TYR A 591 -17.05 24.96 -14.63
C TYR A 591 -16.35 26.14 -15.32
N SER A 592 -15.09 25.97 -15.75
CA SER A 592 -14.37 26.97 -16.55
C SER A 592 -14.46 26.62 -18.04
N TRP A 593 -15.42 27.19 -18.76
CA TRP A 593 -15.55 27.03 -20.22
C TRP A 593 -14.32 27.61 -20.95
N THR A 594 -13.57 26.77 -21.68
CA THR A 594 -12.46 27.23 -22.53
C THR A 594 -12.87 27.58 -23.97
N ASN A 595 -14.17 27.50 -24.30
CA ASN A 595 -14.68 27.60 -25.69
C ASN A 595 -15.44 28.88 -26.07
N TYR A 596 -15.51 29.91 -25.21
CA TYR A 596 -16.11 31.20 -25.59
C TYR A 596 -15.06 32.24 -26.04
N SER A 597 -15.54 33.30 -26.71
CA SER A 597 -14.77 34.42 -27.28
C SER A 597 -13.78 35.09 -26.31
N ARG A 598 -12.83 35.89 -26.83
CA ARG A 598 -11.73 36.51 -26.06
C ARG A 598 -12.18 37.27 -24.80
N ASP A 599 -13.30 38.01 -24.85
CA ASP A 599 -13.76 38.82 -23.71
C ASP A 599 -14.37 37.97 -22.60
N THR A 600 -15.13 36.93 -22.96
CA THR A 600 -15.76 35.96 -22.03
C THR A 600 -14.77 35.06 -21.26
N LYS A 601 -13.52 34.89 -21.71
CA LYS A 601 -12.50 34.06 -21.04
C LYS A 601 -11.89 34.70 -19.79
N ALA A 602 -11.67 36.02 -19.80
CA ALA A 602 -11.13 36.75 -18.66
C ALA A 602 -12.14 36.79 -17.50
N ASP A 603 -13.42 36.96 -17.83
CA ASP A 603 -14.53 37.03 -16.87
C ASP A 603 -14.79 35.69 -16.18
N THR A 604 -14.67 34.57 -16.92
CA THR A 604 -14.81 33.21 -16.38
C THR A 604 -13.70 32.89 -15.36
N MET A 605 -12.47 33.38 -15.59
CA MET A 605 -11.32 33.15 -14.71
C MET A 605 -11.39 33.96 -13.41
N ALA A 606 -11.79 35.24 -13.48
CA ALA A 606 -12.00 36.07 -12.30
C ALA A 606 -13.05 35.45 -11.36
N THR A 607 -14.10 34.88 -11.97
CA THR A 607 -15.19 34.25 -11.24
C THR A 607 -14.78 32.90 -10.63
N TYR A 608 -13.99 32.10 -11.35
CA TYR A 608 -13.37 30.88 -10.81
C TYR A 608 -12.45 31.19 -9.62
N ARG A 609 -11.69 32.29 -9.65
CA ARG A 609 -10.85 32.73 -8.52
C ARG A 609 -11.68 33.07 -7.28
N ILE A 610 -12.80 33.76 -7.45
CA ILE A 610 -13.73 34.08 -6.35
C ILE A 610 -14.30 32.79 -5.77
N ALA A 611 -14.76 31.87 -6.61
CA ALA A 611 -15.27 30.57 -6.19
C ALA A 611 -14.20 29.73 -5.48
N ALA A 612 -12.96 29.70 -5.98
CA ALA A 612 -11.85 28.98 -5.38
C ALA A 612 -11.51 29.53 -3.99
N LYS A 613 -11.40 30.86 -3.85
CA LYS A 613 -11.17 31.50 -2.56
C LYS A 613 -12.25 31.15 -1.53
N LEU A 614 -13.50 31.04 -1.97
CA LEU A 614 -14.64 30.76 -1.09
C LEU A 614 -14.74 29.26 -0.72
N HIS A 615 -14.55 28.36 -1.68
CA HIS A 615 -14.87 26.94 -1.53
C HIS A 615 -13.64 26.02 -1.39
N CYS A 616 -12.43 26.47 -1.71
CA CYS A 616 -11.19 25.72 -1.51
C CYS A 616 -10.09 26.59 -0.84
N PRO A 617 -10.35 27.13 0.37
CA PRO A 617 -9.48 28.14 0.99
C PRO A 617 -8.08 27.60 1.32
N LYS A 618 -7.91 26.35 1.79
CA LYS A 618 -6.58 25.84 2.18
C LYS A 618 -5.68 25.67 0.95
N ILE A 619 -6.23 25.18 -0.16
CA ILE A 619 -5.49 25.07 -1.43
C ILE A 619 -5.24 26.47 -2.03
N TYR A 620 -6.22 27.37 -1.95
CA TYR A 620 -6.09 28.75 -2.43
C TYR A 620 -5.01 29.53 -1.66
N ASP A 621 -5.01 29.48 -0.34
CA ASP A 621 -4.12 30.25 0.54
C ASP A 621 -2.68 29.71 0.56
N THR A 622 -2.48 28.41 0.31
CA THR A 622 -1.13 27.83 0.19
C THR A 622 -0.46 28.22 -1.13
N TYR A 623 -1.24 28.51 -2.17
CA TYR A 623 -0.73 28.86 -3.50
C TYR A 623 -1.50 30.05 -4.12
N PRO A 624 -1.51 31.23 -3.48
CA PRO A 624 -2.33 32.37 -3.89
C PRO A 624 -1.95 32.91 -5.29
N GLY A 625 -0.75 32.56 -5.79
CA GLY A 625 -0.24 32.93 -7.12
C GLY A 625 -0.24 31.81 -8.18
N ARG A 626 -0.77 30.60 -7.92
CA ARG A 626 -0.77 29.47 -8.89
C ARG A 626 -2.14 28.89 -9.23
N LEU A 627 -3.23 29.45 -8.70
CA LEU A 627 -4.55 29.38 -9.34
C LEU A 627 -4.66 30.33 -10.56
N ASP A 628 -3.55 30.97 -10.89
CA ASP A 628 -3.36 31.73 -12.10
C ASP A 628 -2.87 30.84 -13.25
N VAL A 629 -3.80 30.47 -14.14
CA VAL A 629 -3.47 30.34 -15.56
C VAL A 629 -4.54 31.12 -16.31
N SER A 630 -4.38 32.44 -16.34
CA SER A 630 -4.32 33.22 -17.59
C SER A 630 -4.64 34.69 -17.28
N THR A 631 -3.65 35.40 -16.75
CA THR A 631 -3.45 36.80 -17.13
C THR A 631 -2.09 36.91 -17.80
N THR A 632 -2.07 36.78 -19.12
CA THR A 632 -1.18 37.61 -19.90
C THR A 632 -1.95 38.05 -21.13
N ALA A 633 -2.13 39.35 -21.24
CA ALA A 633 -2.61 40.01 -22.44
C ALA A 633 -1.91 39.39 -23.66
N MET A 634 -2.67 39.13 -24.72
CA MET A 634 -2.10 38.71 -25.99
C MET A 634 -1.27 39.86 -26.58
N THR A 635 -0.01 39.86 -26.22
CA THR A 635 1.10 40.34 -27.04
C THR A 635 2.02 39.15 -27.20
N LYS A 636 2.04 38.56 -28.41
CA LYS A 636 2.97 37.50 -28.90
C LYS A 636 3.72 36.76 -27.80
N GLN A 637 3.12 35.71 -27.25
CA GLN A 637 3.71 34.98 -26.13
C GLN A 637 4.68 33.92 -26.67
N ILE A 638 5.91 34.30 -27.00
CA ILE A 638 7.00 33.35 -27.27
C ILE A 638 7.40 32.62 -25.97
N PHE A 639 8.11 31.49 -26.07
CA PHE A 639 8.78 30.87 -24.92
C PHE A 639 9.93 31.75 -24.44
N LYS A 640 10.12 31.83 -23.13
CA LYS A 640 11.22 32.63 -22.56
C LYS A 640 12.55 31.92 -22.73
N GLY A 641 12.59 30.64 -22.36
CA GLY A 641 13.75 29.77 -22.35
C GLY A 641 14.91 30.28 -21.49
N SER A 642 15.88 29.40 -21.24
CA SER A 642 17.17 29.74 -20.63
C SER A 642 18.26 29.76 -21.71
N ASN A 643 19.08 30.80 -21.75
CA ASN A 643 20.15 30.92 -22.74
C ASN A 643 21.41 30.19 -22.28
N ASP A 644 22.09 29.52 -23.21
CA ASP A 644 23.40 28.93 -22.98
C ASP A 644 24.55 29.81 -23.53
N HIS A 645 25.79 29.45 -23.19
CA HIS A 645 26.99 30.19 -23.60
C HIS A 645 27.26 30.15 -25.12
N TYR A 646 26.62 29.26 -25.86
CA TYR A 646 26.75 29.10 -27.31
C TYR A 646 25.60 29.76 -28.08
N ASN A 647 24.84 30.64 -27.42
CA ASN A 647 23.65 31.30 -27.97
C ASN A 647 22.55 30.33 -28.39
N GLY A 648 22.46 29.17 -27.73
CA GLY A 648 21.27 28.33 -27.73
C GLY A 648 20.26 28.76 -26.66
N ILE A 649 19.06 28.18 -26.74
CA ILE A 649 17.96 28.42 -25.82
C ILE A 649 17.27 27.12 -25.45
N THR A 650 17.02 26.92 -24.16
CA THR A 650 16.40 25.71 -23.62
C THR A 650 15.06 26.04 -22.97
N VAL A 651 14.00 25.38 -23.42
CA VAL A 651 12.67 25.44 -22.82
C VAL A 651 12.44 24.17 -22.02
N ASP A 652 12.08 24.33 -20.76
CA ASP A 652 11.67 23.24 -19.88
C ASP A 652 10.15 23.21 -19.76
N SER A 653 9.53 22.05 -20.04
CA SER A 653 8.08 21.93 -20.05
C SER A 653 7.42 22.09 -18.68
N LEU A 654 8.15 21.85 -17.58
CA LEU A 654 7.66 22.06 -16.21
C LEU A 654 7.82 23.51 -15.75
N GLU A 655 8.82 24.22 -16.26
CA GLU A 655 9.03 25.64 -15.96
C GLU A 655 8.12 26.55 -16.79
N GLU A 656 7.86 26.17 -18.05
CA GLU A 656 7.01 26.92 -18.98
C GLU A 656 5.83 26.08 -19.51
N PRO A 657 4.92 25.59 -18.63
CA PRO A 657 3.79 24.77 -19.05
C PRO A 657 2.91 25.50 -20.07
N CYS A 658 2.45 24.76 -21.05
CA CYS A 658 1.73 25.26 -22.21
C CYS A 658 0.72 24.22 -22.68
N ASP A 659 -0.54 24.62 -22.83
CA ASP A 659 -1.59 23.76 -23.35
C ASP A 659 -1.28 23.39 -24.81
N SER A 660 -1.42 22.12 -25.17
CA SER A 660 -1.09 21.60 -26.50
C SER A 660 -1.88 22.27 -27.64
N LYS A 661 -3.08 22.79 -27.35
CA LYS A 661 -3.91 23.53 -28.33
C LYS A 661 -3.29 24.87 -28.73
N ILE A 662 -2.51 25.49 -27.84
CA ILE A 662 -1.81 26.76 -28.13
C ILE A 662 -0.31 26.58 -28.33
N PHE A 663 0.24 25.44 -27.92
CA PHE A 663 1.66 25.10 -28.03
C PHE A 663 2.17 25.24 -29.46
N ALA A 664 1.44 24.72 -30.45
CA ALA A 664 1.87 24.79 -31.85
C ALA A 664 2.04 26.24 -32.34
N GLN A 665 1.12 27.13 -31.98
CA GLN A 665 1.20 28.54 -32.36
C GLN A 665 2.31 29.27 -31.59
N ARG A 666 2.41 29.02 -30.28
CA ARG A 666 3.48 29.58 -29.43
C ARG A 666 4.87 29.15 -29.89
N LEU A 667 5.03 27.87 -30.24
CA LEU A 667 6.27 27.32 -30.82
C LEU A 667 6.62 28.01 -32.13
N LYS A 668 5.64 28.18 -33.04
CA LYS A 668 5.84 28.88 -34.31
C LYS A 668 6.34 30.32 -34.09
N ASP A 669 5.64 31.07 -33.26
CA ASP A 669 6.01 32.47 -32.95
C ASP A 669 7.40 32.54 -32.31
N SER A 670 7.73 31.59 -31.44
CA SER A 670 9.04 31.51 -30.79
C SER A 670 10.15 31.19 -31.77
N LEU A 671 9.95 30.24 -32.68
CA LEU A 671 10.93 29.89 -33.72
C LEU A 671 11.18 31.07 -34.67
N GLU A 672 10.14 31.80 -35.07
CA GLU A 672 10.28 33.01 -35.90
C GLU A 672 11.12 34.08 -35.18
N GLN A 673 10.89 34.28 -33.88
CA GLN A 673 11.66 35.25 -33.09
C GLN A 673 13.09 34.78 -32.87
N TRP A 674 13.31 33.54 -32.44
CA TRP A 674 14.64 32.99 -32.17
C TRP A 674 15.51 32.92 -33.44
N THR A 675 14.89 32.74 -34.61
CA THR A 675 15.59 32.86 -35.90
C THR A 675 16.08 34.29 -36.13
N LYS A 676 15.26 35.31 -35.83
CA LYS A 676 15.66 36.74 -35.92
C LYS A 676 16.75 37.08 -34.91
N ASP A 677 16.65 36.52 -33.70
CA ASP A 677 17.63 36.69 -32.62
C ASP A 677 18.92 35.89 -32.87
N LYS A 678 19.01 35.19 -34.01
CA LYS A 678 20.15 34.36 -34.43
C LYS A 678 20.53 33.31 -33.38
N LYS A 679 19.53 32.73 -32.70
CA LYS A 679 19.74 31.57 -31.82
C LYS A 679 20.25 30.40 -32.63
N ARG A 680 21.19 29.64 -32.06
CA ARG A 680 21.83 28.53 -32.75
C ARG A 680 21.08 27.22 -32.52
N ALA A 681 21.02 26.78 -31.27
CA ALA A 681 20.29 25.58 -30.87
C ALA A 681 19.01 25.96 -30.10
N VAL A 682 17.89 25.31 -30.43
CA VAL A 682 16.67 25.37 -29.61
C VAL A 682 16.46 24.01 -28.99
N TRP A 683 16.39 23.96 -27.67
CA TRP A 683 16.23 22.74 -26.89
C TRP A 683 14.87 22.72 -26.20
N PHE A 684 14.26 21.54 -26.13
CA PHE A 684 13.06 21.28 -25.34
C PHE A 684 13.31 20.09 -24.42
N CYS A 685 13.32 20.36 -23.11
CA CYS A 685 13.22 19.34 -22.08
C CYS A 685 11.73 19.05 -21.87
N VAL A 686 11.25 17.95 -22.44
CA VAL A 686 9.84 17.56 -22.37
C VAL A 686 9.68 16.45 -21.35
N HIS A 687 9.08 16.79 -20.22
CA HIS A 687 8.78 15.84 -19.16
C HIS A 687 7.56 14.97 -19.52
N ILE A 688 7.45 13.78 -18.90
CA ILE A 688 6.36 12.81 -19.13
C ILE A 688 4.97 13.47 -19.22
N PRO A 689 4.56 14.40 -18.32
CA PRO A 689 3.23 15.00 -18.35
C PRO A 689 2.94 15.89 -19.57
N ASN A 690 3.96 16.26 -20.34
CA ASN A 690 3.87 17.12 -21.53
C ASN A 690 4.32 16.40 -22.81
N THR A 691 4.33 15.07 -22.81
CA THR A 691 4.74 14.24 -23.95
C THR A 691 3.93 14.52 -25.22
N GLU A 692 2.74 15.10 -25.12
CA GLU A 692 1.96 15.58 -26.26
C GLU A 692 2.64 16.71 -27.06
N TRP A 693 3.69 17.34 -26.52
CA TRP A 693 4.51 18.31 -27.27
C TRP A 693 5.44 17.62 -28.26
N VAL A 694 5.85 16.37 -28.00
CA VAL A 694 6.83 15.64 -28.80
C VAL A 694 6.39 15.52 -30.26
N PRO A 695 5.15 15.06 -30.59
CA PRO A 695 4.70 15.01 -31.98
C PRO A 695 4.63 16.37 -32.67
N ILE A 696 4.42 17.45 -31.92
CA ILE A 696 4.36 18.81 -32.47
C ILE A 696 5.77 19.34 -32.75
N LEU A 697 6.70 19.12 -31.82
CA LEU A 697 8.11 19.46 -31.96
C LEU A 697 8.74 18.71 -33.14
N THR A 698 8.53 17.41 -33.25
CA THR A 698 9.10 16.61 -34.36
C THR A 698 8.53 17.03 -35.72
N LYS A 699 7.24 17.37 -35.82
CA LYS A 699 6.64 17.98 -37.03
C LYS A 699 7.27 19.33 -37.38
N GLN A 700 7.82 20.04 -36.40
CA GLN A 700 8.57 21.29 -36.59
C GLN A 700 10.09 21.05 -36.69
N GLY A 701 10.54 19.86 -37.05
CA GLY A 701 11.95 19.57 -37.34
C GLY A 701 12.86 19.47 -36.12
N PHE A 702 12.29 19.30 -34.92
CA PHE A 702 13.08 18.90 -33.76
C PHE A 702 13.40 17.41 -33.82
N ILE A 703 14.60 17.04 -33.40
CA ILE A 703 15.05 15.65 -33.31
C ILE A 703 15.44 15.31 -31.87
N PHE A 704 15.37 14.02 -31.54
CA PHE A 704 15.76 13.54 -30.22
C PHE A 704 17.27 13.65 -30.02
N HIS A 705 17.68 14.19 -28.87
CA HIS A 705 19.07 14.16 -28.42
C HIS A 705 19.30 13.00 -27.46
N HIS A 706 18.50 12.93 -26.40
CA HIS A 706 18.57 11.90 -25.36
C HIS A 706 17.27 11.83 -24.59
N ALA A 707 17.10 10.76 -23.83
CA ALA A 707 16.03 10.64 -22.84
C ALA A 707 16.62 10.17 -21.51
N LYS A 708 15.95 10.56 -20.43
CA LYS A 708 16.08 9.97 -19.10
C LYS A 708 14.71 9.42 -18.69
N GLU A 709 14.62 8.76 -17.55
CA GLU A 709 13.37 8.18 -17.05
C GLU A 709 12.22 9.19 -17.03
N GLU A 710 12.48 10.46 -16.67
CA GLU A 710 11.44 11.47 -16.45
C GLU A 710 11.20 12.44 -17.62
N TYR A 711 12.09 12.47 -18.61
CA TYR A 711 12.02 13.45 -19.70
C TYR A 711 12.71 12.98 -20.98
N VAL A 712 12.31 13.58 -22.09
CA VAL A 712 13.02 13.52 -23.37
C VAL A 712 13.54 14.89 -23.75
N MET A 713 14.82 14.96 -24.15
CA MET A 713 15.45 16.16 -24.66
C MET A 713 15.40 16.15 -26.18
N LEU A 714 14.74 17.14 -26.76
CA LEU A 714 14.72 17.39 -28.20
C LEU A 714 15.49 18.66 -28.53
N TYR A 715 16.03 18.73 -29.73
CA TYR A 715 16.65 19.95 -30.22
C TYR A 715 16.39 20.21 -31.69
N ARG A 716 16.51 21.47 -32.07
CA ARG A 716 16.53 21.92 -33.46
C ARG A 716 17.69 22.90 -33.66
N TRP A 717 18.49 22.63 -34.67
CA TRP A 717 19.50 23.57 -35.17
C TRP A 717 18.84 24.56 -36.13
N LEU A 718 18.99 25.86 -35.85
CA LEU A 718 18.43 26.93 -36.69
C LEU A 718 19.39 27.46 -37.79
N PRO A 719 20.72 27.55 -37.56
CA PRO A 719 21.64 28.02 -38.58
C PRO A 719 21.68 27.11 -39.82
N SER A 720 22.05 27.71 -40.97
CA SER A 720 22.27 26.97 -42.22
C SER A 720 23.63 26.27 -42.30
N GLU A 721 24.56 26.60 -41.40
CA GLU A 721 25.84 25.90 -41.24
C GLU A 721 25.64 24.50 -40.66
N GLU A 722 26.65 23.64 -40.82
CA GLU A 722 26.64 22.28 -40.27
C GLU A 722 26.41 22.30 -38.75
N CYS A 723 25.50 21.43 -38.29
CA CYS A 723 25.16 21.31 -36.88
C CYS A 723 26.35 20.75 -36.10
N ASN A 724 26.89 21.53 -35.16
CA ASN A 724 28.01 21.12 -34.32
C ASN A 724 27.60 20.72 -32.89
N ILE A 725 26.33 20.33 -32.72
CA ILE A 725 25.84 19.78 -31.46
C ILE A 725 26.40 18.35 -31.31
N PRO A 726 27.15 18.06 -30.22
CA PRO A 726 27.64 16.72 -29.96
C PRO A 726 26.48 15.73 -29.85
N LYS A 727 26.67 14.50 -30.33
CA LYS A 727 25.74 13.42 -30.03
C LYS A 727 25.78 13.12 -28.53
N TYR A 728 24.66 12.63 -27.98
CA TYR A 728 24.62 12.19 -26.59
C TYR A 728 25.56 11.02 -26.32
N ALA A 729 25.91 10.83 -25.04
CA ALA A 729 26.73 9.70 -24.60
C ALA A 729 26.16 8.38 -25.11
N HIS A 730 27.01 7.61 -25.81
CA HIS A 730 26.65 6.39 -26.52
C HIS A 730 27.66 5.25 -26.25
N THR A 731 28.48 5.39 -25.21
CA THR A 731 29.51 4.41 -24.87
C THR A 731 29.21 3.85 -23.50
N PHE A 732 29.00 2.54 -23.42
CA PHE A 732 28.90 1.82 -22.17
C PHE A 732 30.28 1.71 -21.54
N LEU A 733 30.35 1.86 -20.22
CA LEU A 733 31.57 1.69 -19.45
C LEU A 733 31.35 0.54 -18.48
N GLY A 734 32.13 -0.52 -18.64
CA GLY A 734 32.17 -1.66 -17.72
C GLY A 734 33.53 -1.81 -17.07
N VAL A 735 33.57 -2.51 -15.95
CA VAL A 735 34.80 -2.84 -15.24
C VAL A 735 34.82 -4.31 -14.82
N GLY A 736 35.96 -4.96 -15.04
CA GLY A 736 36.26 -6.31 -14.56
C GLY A 736 37.35 -6.26 -13.50
N ALA A 737 37.15 -6.97 -12.40
CA ALA A 737 38.07 -7.01 -11.28
C ALA A 737 38.95 -8.25 -11.34
N PHE A 738 40.23 -8.05 -11.60
CA PHE A 738 41.27 -9.05 -11.37
C PHE A 738 41.63 -9.05 -9.89
N VAL A 739 40.90 -9.84 -9.11
CA VAL A 739 41.17 -10.03 -7.68
C VAL A 739 42.21 -11.13 -7.52
N PHE A 740 43.43 -10.77 -7.11
CA PHE A 740 44.55 -11.69 -7.05
C PHE A 740 44.94 -12.05 -5.61
N ASN A 741 44.90 -13.34 -5.29
CA ASN A 741 45.48 -13.87 -4.07
C ASN A 741 46.96 -14.18 -4.29
N LYS A 742 47.84 -13.32 -3.75
CA LYS A 742 49.30 -13.46 -3.88
C LYS A 742 49.83 -14.73 -3.24
N ASP A 743 49.22 -15.21 -2.16
CA ASP A 743 49.73 -16.35 -1.38
C ASP A 743 49.51 -17.68 -2.09
N THR A 744 48.41 -17.80 -2.85
CA THR A 744 48.02 -19.04 -3.53
C THR A 744 48.19 -18.99 -5.04
N ASN A 745 48.50 -17.81 -5.61
CA ASN A 745 48.56 -17.55 -7.04
C ASN A 745 47.21 -17.87 -7.74
N GLU A 746 46.11 -17.56 -7.05
CA GLU A 746 44.73 -17.76 -7.51
C GLU A 746 44.06 -16.42 -7.79
N ILE A 747 43.12 -16.45 -8.73
CA ILE A 747 42.23 -15.34 -9.05
C ILE A 747 40.79 -15.70 -8.73
N LEU A 748 40.00 -14.70 -8.36
CA LEU A 748 38.57 -14.85 -8.17
C LEU A 748 37.86 -14.86 -9.51
N VAL A 749 37.08 -15.89 -9.78
CA VAL A 749 36.34 -16.04 -11.03
C VAL A 749 34.89 -16.44 -10.78
N ILE A 750 34.01 -16.03 -11.70
CA ILE A 750 32.57 -16.28 -11.63
C ILE A 750 32.04 -16.88 -12.95
N LYS A 751 30.87 -17.49 -12.86
CA LYS A 751 29.98 -17.81 -13.97
C LYS A 751 28.61 -17.20 -13.73
N GLU A 752 28.10 -16.50 -14.73
CA GLU A 752 26.74 -15.98 -14.72
C GLU A 752 25.71 -17.08 -14.91
N LYS A 753 24.60 -16.94 -14.19
CA LYS A 753 23.49 -17.89 -14.18
C LYS A 753 22.67 -17.87 -15.46
N TYR A 754 22.50 -16.69 -16.05
CA TYR A 754 21.61 -16.45 -17.20
C TYR A 754 22.36 -16.22 -18.52
N ALA A 755 23.69 -16.32 -18.53
CA ALA A 755 24.47 -16.22 -19.76
C ALA A 755 24.21 -17.43 -20.67
N LEU A 756 23.98 -17.17 -21.96
CA LEU A 756 23.79 -18.20 -22.99
C LEU A 756 25.01 -19.13 -23.09
N ASN A 757 26.21 -18.58 -22.92
CA ASN A 757 27.47 -19.30 -22.85
C ASN A 757 28.03 -19.22 -21.44
N LYS A 758 28.01 -20.35 -20.71
CA LYS A 758 28.52 -20.43 -19.33
C LYS A 758 30.06 -20.45 -19.31
N ALA A 759 30.67 -19.29 -19.52
CA ALA A 759 32.12 -19.13 -19.49
C ALA A 759 32.59 -18.57 -18.13
N TRP A 760 33.78 -18.97 -17.69
CA TRP A 760 34.44 -18.36 -16.54
C TRP A 760 34.95 -16.96 -16.92
N LYS A 761 34.62 -15.97 -16.09
CA LYS A 761 35.05 -14.58 -16.26
C LYS A 761 35.48 -13.96 -14.93
N LEU A 762 36.11 -12.80 -15.01
CA LEU A 762 36.39 -11.97 -13.84
C LEU A 762 35.05 -11.41 -13.30
N PRO A 763 34.91 -11.25 -11.98
CA PRO A 763 33.78 -10.51 -11.41
C PRO A 763 33.76 -9.07 -11.91
N GLY A 764 32.57 -8.51 -12.15
CA GLY A 764 32.47 -7.17 -12.72
C GLY A 764 31.18 -6.88 -13.49
N GLY A 765 30.88 -5.59 -13.63
CA GLY A 765 29.65 -5.09 -14.23
C GLY A 765 29.80 -3.68 -14.79
N TYR A 766 28.68 -2.98 -14.95
CA TYR A 766 28.65 -1.62 -15.48
C TYR A 766 29.02 -0.58 -14.41
N VAL A 767 29.67 0.50 -14.84
CA VAL A 767 29.92 1.67 -14.01
C VAL A 767 28.67 2.54 -14.03
N GLU A 768 28.08 2.77 -12.87
CA GLU A 768 26.82 3.52 -12.75
C GLU A 768 27.01 5.03 -13.02
N PRO A 769 25.97 5.77 -13.42
CA PRO A 769 26.07 7.21 -13.65
C PRO A 769 26.57 7.98 -12.42
N GLY A 770 27.75 8.59 -12.53
CA GLY A 770 28.39 9.35 -11.45
C GLY A 770 29.24 8.52 -10.50
N GLU A 771 29.43 7.22 -10.78
CA GLU A 771 30.30 6.31 -10.03
C GLU A 771 31.74 6.33 -10.58
N ASP A 772 32.73 6.28 -9.68
CA ASP A 772 34.13 6.13 -10.06
C ASP A 772 34.44 4.66 -10.39
N ILE A 773 35.34 4.42 -11.36
CA ILE A 773 35.69 3.04 -11.82
C ILE A 773 36.19 2.16 -10.67
N GLU A 774 36.96 2.73 -9.73
CA GLU A 774 37.46 2.01 -8.55
C GLU A 774 36.33 1.56 -7.61
N VAL A 775 35.27 2.37 -7.49
CA VAL A 775 34.12 2.10 -6.64
C VAL A 775 33.28 1.00 -7.26
N ALA A 776 33.01 1.11 -8.56
CA ALA A 776 32.31 0.08 -9.33
C ALA A 776 33.01 -1.28 -9.21
N ALA A 777 34.33 -1.34 -9.41
CA ALA A 777 35.08 -2.60 -9.34
C ALA A 777 34.97 -3.26 -7.96
N LYS A 778 35.07 -2.48 -6.87
CA LYS A 778 34.91 -2.99 -5.50
C LYS A 778 33.49 -3.46 -5.21
N ARG A 779 32.50 -2.68 -5.65
CA ARG A 779 31.07 -2.97 -5.47
C ARG A 779 30.71 -4.29 -6.15
N GLU A 780 31.06 -4.46 -7.42
CA GLU A 780 30.75 -5.65 -8.22
C GLU A 780 31.36 -6.91 -7.59
N VAL A 781 32.63 -6.85 -7.15
CA VAL A 781 33.27 -7.99 -6.46
C VAL A 781 32.49 -8.36 -5.20
N LEU A 782 32.13 -7.37 -4.38
CA LEU A 782 31.39 -7.61 -3.14
C LEU A 782 29.99 -8.19 -3.41
N GLU A 783 29.26 -7.62 -4.37
CA GLU A 783 27.90 -8.02 -4.73
C GLU A 783 27.86 -9.44 -5.28
N GLU A 784 28.77 -9.79 -6.19
CA GLU A 784 28.75 -11.08 -6.87
C GLU A 784 29.31 -12.22 -5.99
N THR A 785 30.29 -11.93 -5.14
CA THR A 785 31.13 -12.95 -4.50
C THR A 785 31.22 -12.86 -2.98
N GLY A 786 30.80 -11.75 -2.36
CA GLY A 786 30.98 -11.50 -0.93
C GLY A 786 32.43 -11.15 -0.52
N ILE A 787 33.36 -11.06 -1.47
CA ILE A 787 34.76 -10.72 -1.22
C ILE A 787 34.90 -9.19 -1.12
N GLN A 788 35.50 -8.73 -0.02
CA GLN A 788 35.98 -7.36 0.14
C GLN A 788 37.37 -7.28 -0.46
N ALA A 789 37.62 -6.27 -1.29
CA ALA A 789 38.89 -6.13 -1.98
C ALA A 789 39.32 -4.67 -2.11
N ASP A 790 40.63 -4.45 -2.12
CA ASP A 790 41.25 -3.14 -2.27
C ASP A 790 41.69 -2.92 -3.70
N PHE A 791 41.16 -1.86 -4.30
CA PHE A 791 41.61 -1.33 -5.58
C PHE A 791 43.05 -0.82 -5.47
N LYS A 792 43.85 -1.15 -6.48
CA LYS A 792 45.23 -0.70 -6.59
C LYS A 792 45.44 0.17 -7.83
N CYS A 793 45.05 -0.32 -9.00
CA CYS A 793 45.19 0.39 -10.27
C CYS A 793 44.30 -0.24 -11.35
N LEU A 794 44.18 0.43 -12.49
CA LEU A 794 43.72 -0.20 -13.73
C LEU A 794 44.92 -0.82 -14.47
N ILE A 795 44.68 -1.92 -15.18
CA ILE A 795 45.71 -2.69 -15.90
C ILE A 795 45.61 -2.40 -17.39
N SER A 796 44.42 -2.57 -17.94
CA SER A 796 44.17 -2.46 -19.38
C SER A 796 42.70 -2.15 -19.62
N PHE A 797 42.36 -1.82 -20.86
CA PHE A 797 40.97 -1.69 -21.28
C PHE A 797 40.77 -2.23 -22.68
N ARG A 798 39.56 -2.72 -22.93
CA ARG A 798 39.07 -3.11 -24.25
C ARG A 798 38.12 -2.03 -24.74
N HIS A 799 38.20 -1.71 -26.03
CA HIS A 799 37.18 -0.91 -26.72
C HIS A 799 36.55 -1.77 -27.82
N GLY A 800 35.23 -1.91 -27.77
CA GLY A 800 34.43 -2.63 -28.76
C GLY A 800 33.33 -1.75 -29.36
N HIS A 801 32.91 -2.07 -30.57
CA HIS A 801 31.81 -1.40 -31.27
C HIS A 801 30.65 -2.37 -31.50
N ASP A 802 29.50 -1.83 -31.91
CA ASP A 802 28.28 -2.58 -32.25
C ASP A 802 27.78 -3.52 -31.14
N TYR A 803 27.83 -3.03 -29.90
CA TYR A 803 27.30 -3.75 -28.73
C TYR A 803 25.79 -3.48 -28.57
N LEU A 804 25.29 -3.43 -27.34
CA LEU A 804 23.88 -3.14 -27.05
C LEU A 804 23.42 -1.84 -27.73
N PHE A 805 22.31 -1.93 -28.46
CA PHE A 805 21.71 -0.80 -29.19
C PHE A 805 22.64 -0.11 -30.22
N GLY A 806 23.65 -0.82 -30.74
CA GLY A 806 24.62 -0.27 -31.69
C GLY A 806 25.63 0.69 -31.06
N CYS A 807 25.72 0.72 -29.73
CA CYS A 807 26.65 1.56 -28.98
C CYS A 807 28.04 0.92 -28.88
N SER A 808 29.03 1.75 -28.55
CA SER A 808 30.39 1.26 -28.23
C SER A 808 30.46 0.84 -26.75
N ASP A 809 31.43 -0.01 -26.43
CA ASP A 809 31.67 -0.55 -25.09
C ASP A 809 33.15 -0.37 -24.74
N ILE A 810 33.42 0.25 -23.59
CA ILE A 810 34.75 0.30 -22.99
C ILE A 810 34.71 -0.58 -21.74
N TYR A 811 35.53 -1.63 -21.72
CA TYR A 811 35.64 -2.54 -20.58
C TYR A 811 37.02 -2.44 -19.95
N MET A 812 37.08 -1.91 -18.74
CA MET A 812 38.31 -1.64 -17.98
C MET A 812 38.66 -2.83 -17.08
N ILE A 813 39.94 -3.15 -16.93
CA ILE A 813 40.40 -4.19 -15.99
C ILE A 813 41.06 -3.52 -14.79
N ALA A 814 40.51 -3.77 -13.61
CA ALA A 814 41.01 -3.28 -12.33
C ALA A 814 41.80 -4.37 -11.61
N TYR A 815 42.96 -4.03 -11.07
CA TYR A 815 43.72 -4.89 -10.16
C TYR A 815 43.27 -4.65 -8.72
N LEU A 816 42.83 -5.72 -8.06
CA LEU A 816 42.39 -5.69 -6.67
C LEU A 816 43.10 -6.76 -5.83
N THR A 817 43.33 -6.46 -4.56
CA THR A 817 43.82 -7.44 -3.57
C THR A 817 42.71 -7.79 -2.58
N PRO A 818 42.43 -9.08 -2.32
CA PRO A 818 41.37 -9.48 -1.40
C PRO A 818 41.72 -9.15 0.06
N GLN A 819 40.72 -8.77 0.85
CA GLN A 819 40.80 -8.61 2.31
C GLN A 819 40.30 -9.85 3.06
N ASN A 820 39.42 -10.62 2.44
CA ASN A 820 38.90 -11.89 2.91
C ASN A 820 38.88 -12.92 1.76
N PHE A 821 38.69 -14.19 2.11
CA PHE A 821 38.79 -15.31 1.14
C PHE A 821 37.54 -16.18 1.10
N GLU A 822 36.59 -15.99 2.03
CA GLU A 822 35.35 -16.77 2.10
C GLU A 822 34.34 -16.26 1.07
N ILE A 823 34.04 -17.11 0.10
CA ILE A 823 33.13 -16.78 -1.00
C ILE A 823 31.67 -16.96 -0.54
N GLN A 824 30.88 -15.90 -0.71
CA GLN A 824 29.43 -15.89 -0.57
C GLN A 824 28.79 -15.40 -1.87
N LYS A 825 28.58 -16.33 -2.81
CA LYS A 825 28.10 -15.98 -4.15
C LYS A 825 26.66 -15.43 -4.16
N CYS A 826 26.39 -14.46 -5.03
CA CYS A 826 25.05 -13.94 -5.28
C CYS A 826 24.11 -15.03 -5.82
N LYS A 827 23.00 -15.29 -5.14
CA LYS A 827 22.00 -16.32 -5.56
C LYS A 827 21.16 -15.88 -6.77
N ARG A 828 21.09 -14.57 -7.05
CA ARG A 828 20.34 -13.98 -8.16
C ARG A 828 21.08 -14.17 -9.47
N GLU A 829 22.32 -13.70 -9.56
CA GLU A 829 23.06 -13.55 -10.83
C GLU A 829 24.12 -14.63 -11.08
N ILE A 830 24.70 -15.22 -10.03
CA ILE A 830 25.90 -16.06 -10.15
C ILE A 830 25.59 -17.54 -9.96
N SER A 831 25.91 -18.35 -10.96
CA SER A 831 25.78 -19.82 -10.86
C SER A 831 26.93 -20.41 -10.06
N GLU A 832 28.17 -20.03 -10.38
CA GLU A 832 29.38 -20.57 -9.75
C GLU A 832 30.37 -19.44 -9.46
N CYS A 833 31.12 -19.57 -8.36
CA CYS A 833 32.20 -18.66 -8.00
C CYS A 833 33.28 -19.48 -7.29
N LYS A 834 34.55 -19.31 -7.67
CA LYS A 834 35.68 -20.01 -7.05
C LYS A 834 36.97 -19.19 -7.15
N TRP A 835 37.91 -19.51 -6.28
CA TRP A 835 39.32 -19.23 -6.51
C TRP A 835 39.85 -20.23 -7.54
N MET A 836 40.49 -19.72 -8.59
CA MET A 836 41.05 -20.54 -9.67
C MET A 836 42.51 -20.14 -9.88
N LYS A 837 43.41 -21.12 -10.01
CA LYS A 837 44.82 -20.82 -10.33
C LYS A 837 44.92 -20.03 -11.61
N LEU A 838 45.78 -19.01 -11.65
CA LEU A 838 45.91 -18.15 -12.83
C LEU A 838 46.31 -18.95 -14.09
N THR A 839 47.21 -19.93 -13.93
CA THR A 839 47.60 -20.84 -15.02
C THR A 839 46.45 -21.75 -15.49
N GLU A 840 45.60 -22.22 -14.57
CA GLU A 840 44.38 -22.96 -14.91
C GLU A 840 43.43 -22.09 -15.72
N TYR A 841 43.17 -20.85 -15.29
CA TYR A 841 42.27 -19.92 -15.96
C TYR A 841 42.68 -19.66 -17.43
N MET A 842 43.96 -19.46 -17.68
CA MET A 842 44.47 -19.23 -19.04
C MET A 842 44.32 -20.44 -19.96
N GLN A 843 44.37 -21.65 -19.41
CA GLN A 843 44.28 -22.88 -20.17
C GLN A 843 42.85 -23.44 -20.21
N HIS A 844 41.95 -22.95 -19.36
CA HIS A 844 40.61 -23.50 -19.18
C HIS A 844 39.80 -23.44 -20.50
N PRO A 845 39.14 -24.54 -20.91
CA PRO A 845 38.38 -24.58 -22.17
C PRO A 845 37.15 -23.65 -22.15
N GLU A 846 36.55 -23.45 -20.97
CA GLU A 846 35.39 -22.57 -20.78
C GLU A 846 35.77 -21.10 -20.47
N VAL A 847 37.00 -20.66 -20.77
CA VAL A 847 37.38 -19.24 -20.71
C VAL A 847 37.51 -18.71 -22.13
N HIS A 848 36.83 -17.60 -22.41
CA HIS A 848 36.85 -16.98 -23.75
C HIS A 848 38.24 -16.43 -24.10
N ALA A 849 38.63 -16.49 -25.37
CA ALA A 849 39.95 -16.07 -25.85
C ALA A 849 40.32 -14.64 -25.39
N ASN A 850 39.38 -13.69 -25.48
CA ASN A 850 39.59 -12.31 -25.02
C ASN A 850 39.95 -12.23 -23.52
N ASN A 851 39.32 -13.03 -22.67
CA ASN A 851 39.61 -13.04 -21.23
C ASN A 851 40.99 -13.66 -20.95
N LYS A 852 41.43 -14.62 -21.78
CA LYS A 852 42.80 -15.17 -21.72
C LYS A 852 43.82 -14.09 -22.06
N THR A 853 43.60 -13.34 -23.13
CA THR A 853 44.47 -12.20 -23.50
C THR A 853 44.51 -11.14 -22.40
N LEU A 854 43.39 -10.84 -21.76
CA LEU A 854 43.38 -9.91 -20.62
C LEU A 854 44.18 -10.45 -19.43
N ALA A 855 44.06 -11.74 -19.11
CA ALA A 855 44.87 -12.38 -18.07
C ALA A 855 46.37 -12.36 -18.40
N GLU A 856 46.77 -12.56 -19.67
CA GLU A 856 48.16 -12.41 -20.11
C GLU A 856 48.68 -10.99 -19.86
N LYS A 857 47.88 -9.96 -20.16
CA LYS A 857 48.24 -8.56 -19.87
C LYS A 857 48.30 -8.26 -18.38
N THR A 858 47.51 -8.93 -17.57
CA THR A 858 47.66 -8.85 -16.12
C THR A 858 48.95 -9.49 -15.63
N ILE A 859 49.42 -10.58 -16.24
CA ILE A 859 50.74 -11.16 -15.93
C ILE A 859 51.86 -10.20 -16.31
N ASP A 860 51.78 -9.57 -17.48
CA ASP A 860 52.74 -8.53 -17.88
C ASP A 860 52.78 -7.39 -16.83
N PHE A 861 51.62 -6.97 -16.32
CA PHE A 861 51.53 -6.02 -15.20
C PHE A 861 52.21 -6.55 -13.93
N LEU A 862 51.91 -7.78 -13.50
CA LEU A 862 52.51 -8.36 -12.29
C LEU A 862 54.04 -8.47 -12.37
N ARG A 863 54.61 -8.56 -13.58
CA ARG A 863 56.07 -8.61 -13.79
C ARG A 863 56.76 -7.24 -13.75
N HIS A 864 56.09 -6.19 -14.20
CA HIS A 864 56.69 -4.87 -14.39
C HIS A 864 56.18 -3.82 -13.40
N GLU A 865 55.09 -4.11 -12.68
CA GLU A 865 54.43 -3.25 -11.67
C GLU A 865 54.02 -1.87 -12.20
N MET A 866 53.82 -1.75 -13.53
CA MET A 866 53.37 -0.53 -14.20
C MET A 866 51.86 -0.58 -14.44
N GLY A 867 51.10 0.23 -13.68
CA GLY A 867 49.64 0.29 -13.76
C GLY A 867 49.14 1.70 -14.08
N ILE A 868 47.85 1.80 -14.40
CA ILE A 868 47.15 3.08 -14.58
C ILE A 868 46.56 3.49 -13.23
N VAL A 869 47.17 4.48 -12.60
CA VAL A 869 46.82 4.99 -11.26
C VAL A 869 45.84 6.16 -11.39
N ALA A 870 44.90 6.22 -10.44
CA ALA A 870 43.91 7.29 -10.34
C ALA A 870 44.43 8.42 -9.44
N ASN A 871 44.57 9.62 -9.99
CA ASN A 871 44.99 10.83 -9.29
C ASN A 871 43.85 11.85 -9.24
N TYR A 872 43.44 12.26 -8.04
CA TYR A 872 42.33 13.19 -7.87
C TYR A 872 42.81 14.65 -7.84
N GLY A 873 42.14 15.49 -8.62
CA GLY A 873 42.38 16.93 -8.70
C GLY A 873 41.08 17.73 -8.76
N ILE A 874 41.21 19.06 -8.93
CA ILE A 874 40.07 19.97 -9.07
C ILE A 874 40.14 20.61 -10.45
N HIS A 875 39.04 20.52 -11.21
CA HIS A 875 38.96 21.13 -12.53
C HIS A 875 39.04 22.67 -12.41
N PRO A 876 39.92 23.35 -13.16
CA PRO A 876 40.25 24.76 -12.94
C PRO A 876 39.05 25.71 -13.14
N ILE A 877 38.12 25.37 -14.04
CA ILE A 877 36.94 26.17 -14.38
C ILE A 877 35.71 25.76 -13.55
N SER A 878 35.24 24.51 -13.67
CA SER A 878 34.03 24.04 -13.00
C SER A 878 34.16 23.89 -11.48
N LYS A 879 35.39 23.91 -10.93
CA LYS A 879 35.70 23.68 -9.50
C LYS A 879 35.22 22.32 -8.96
N LYS A 880 34.84 21.40 -9.85
CA LYS A 880 34.46 20.03 -9.49
C LYS A 880 35.70 19.14 -9.39
N GLN A 881 35.63 18.11 -8.55
CA GLN A 881 36.65 17.07 -8.51
C GLN A 881 36.73 16.36 -9.87
N ILE A 882 37.95 16.03 -10.28
CA ILE A 882 38.25 15.23 -11.46
C ILE A 882 39.24 14.14 -11.09
N CYS A 883 39.16 13.02 -11.79
CA CYS A 883 40.13 11.94 -11.71
C CYS A 883 40.99 11.95 -12.98
N VAL A 884 42.30 11.92 -12.82
CA VAL A 884 43.29 11.84 -13.90
C VAL A 884 43.96 10.49 -13.80
N TYR A 885 43.94 9.73 -14.89
CA TYR A 885 44.57 8.43 -14.97
C TYR A 885 45.95 8.56 -15.63
N SER A 886 46.99 8.11 -14.94
CA SER A 886 48.38 8.15 -15.42
C SER A 886 49.03 6.78 -15.27
N VAL A 887 49.93 6.44 -16.20
CA VAL A 887 50.74 5.23 -16.08
C VAL A 887 51.90 5.50 -15.15
N GLU A 888 51.93 4.80 -14.02
CA GLU A 888 52.90 4.98 -12.95
C GLU A 888 53.39 3.62 -12.44
N ASN A 889 54.55 3.62 -11.78
CA ASN A 889 54.95 2.46 -11.00
C ASN A 889 54.03 2.37 -9.77
N THR A 890 53.43 1.21 -9.57
CA THR A 890 52.39 1.00 -8.57
C THR A 890 52.92 0.57 -7.20
N ASP A 891 54.25 0.40 -7.03
CA ASP A 891 54.94 0.00 -5.79
C ASP A 891 54.15 -1.09 -5.03
N VAL A 892 53.67 -2.11 -5.74
CA VAL A 892 52.81 -3.17 -5.18
C VAL A 892 53.67 -4.22 -4.47
N GLY A 893 54.60 -3.80 -3.61
CA GLY A 893 55.39 -4.66 -2.73
C GLY A 893 56.25 -5.69 -3.48
N THR A 894 57.54 -5.37 -3.60
CA THR A 894 58.62 -6.25 -4.08
C THR A 894 58.54 -7.67 -3.52
N THR A 895 58.27 -8.69 -4.35
CA THR A 895 58.95 -10.00 -4.26
C THR A 895 58.79 -10.81 -5.55
N PHE A 896 59.92 -11.20 -6.13
CA PHE A 896 60.10 -11.99 -7.35
C PHE A 896 59.17 -13.23 -7.45
N MET A 897 58.52 -13.41 -8.60
CA MET A 897 58.09 -14.75 -9.05
C MET A 897 59.21 -15.34 -9.93
N GLU A 898 59.89 -16.38 -9.44
CA GLU A 898 60.57 -17.36 -10.31
C GLU A 898 59.56 -18.34 -10.92
#